data_AF-A0AAJ2SZG0-F1
#
_entry.id   AF-A0AAJ2SZG0-F1
#
_cell.length_a   1.000
_cell.length_b   1.000
_cell.length_c   1.000
_cell.angle_alpha   90.00
_cell.angle_beta   90.00
_cell.angle_gamma   90.00
#
_symmetry.space_group_name_H-M   'P 1'
#
loop_
_entity.id
_entity.type
_entity.pdbx_description
1 polymer ?
#
loop_
_entity_poly.entity_id
_entity_poly.type
_entity_poly.pdbx_seq_one_letter_code
_entity_poly.pdbx_strand_id
1 'polypeptide(L)'
;MHTRLVRSALTTVVVAALTAPLLVGAAPQPVAAAAPGDSSPSAGPSSSHGASDAVVTSSTPGGPRPTSIRLSEDDATTTVLVHGLGDAQTERQRENRRMRHSDLQPTARYVRAGEELTVTVPEGAPALSLVIGLYGAHSEHNGGGARNRQNSALTPGVNVVTASLDGMVFLRSTVDGGSADVELSGGEPVPSFVLGQTTNDELRAEMARLPDAPFVTVIGERIFGDFQRSRTGAQILAADVPARVAMWDRSVEITNDTYGLHDGATGVARKAPHRIYVASPDNIPGAYATAGDESINFPANGAARDLFVRDETRLWGFWHEIGHTYQAPNYLWAGLSEVTVNISPLHIESAQGWSSTIDSPGHLSTLDRYFARPVEERSYASSGTNEIVFDHLRRGFGDEFYPRLNQEMRVIAARGESDSLTDEAKRQLFAITAARVADRDLREFFRQWGIALSPATSTAMAELPALTEPIWRNRHSRDRIREDTMPAFTYPTGSIDRIDEQVAVGQRQLATAPEATGLANSDGVGSIRVQDHTVRANAAGVGAGTAGVTVANESGIREMFSTPLTVRPGSMFEFIGIASRYIGWMALEPATHELRFSASSGYPSHDSFRGREYVGVTVYDDRGRERSSLSIEGQDTAHSVAKAFDGSRAEDGWYVVVRHREANTRLTWWDDDVQQPRDAATVRLLKVDGTRLVPVTAIPGRGAAATVARGLPGETTDTARVDVRSRQSGVMTVEAPAGTTIADVQVRRTNDDHAWPSIDYDYADDRRRVTITSRTGDGSIAYGPGGDNHVTVSFDVAEDAPADTLLGGGLAEVTAVGGSIALAGAHVSVSTSSVEHGALSPRSAEQVTLTRGGTTRVPFEVAVSTAALTRPTGTITLTAPTGSTFAAGQDTIRGAWYRDDLPDGRGMRLTGTRSADGTRYEYSWAPIDDAAPNWSSPRHEVLRWSLDVVTARDADPEAGALGYAVTGTSETGAFDARGGTPTIPEGVASLVAGQVDETVTLLRGGSAPVPFVVQTTTALDGLTGRLELIAPAGTVFTDAEEALVTRVRAPGGRWVATPDLVVDDATLGREGRSMTLSVRTTGDLGLEPGSELRWAADVEVTTGAAVGDADLRWVFSGEADGREVAARD
;
A
#
# COMPACT_ATOMS: atom_id res chain seq x y z
N MET A 1 -60.53 44.14 18.11
CA MET A 1 -59.32 44.28 18.94
C MET A 1 -58.26 43.39 18.30
N HIS A 2 -57.28 43.97 17.59
CA HIS A 2 -55.95 44.42 18.10
C HIS A 2 -55.01 43.22 18.39
N THR A 3 -53.72 43.15 18.01
CA THR A 3 -52.78 43.85 17.07
C THR A 3 -51.42 43.08 17.15
N ARG A 4 -50.48 42.99 16.20
CA ARG A 4 -50.19 43.50 14.82
C ARG A 4 -49.22 42.49 14.14
N LEU A 5 -49.16 42.33 12.80
CA LEU A 5 -48.20 42.92 11.82
C LEU A 5 -46.70 42.86 12.23
N VAL A 6 -45.72 42.45 11.41
CA VAL A 6 -45.32 42.84 10.01
C VAL A 6 -44.47 41.69 9.39
N ARG A 7 -44.79 41.06 8.22
CA ARG A 7 -44.32 41.29 6.81
C ARG A 7 -42.80 41.16 6.56
N SER A 8 -42.24 40.79 5.40
CA SER A 8 -42.65 40.26 4.05
C SER A 8 -41.33 39.86 3.31
N ALA A 9 -41.21 39.30 2.09
CA ALA A 9 -42.05 39.13 0.89
C ALA A 9 -41.67 37.79 0.18
N LEU A 10 -42.55 36.96 -0.41
CA LEU A 10 -43.53 37.12 -1.51
C LEU A 10 -42.98 36.82 -2.93
N THR A 11 -43.11 35.55 -3.32
CA THR A 11 -43.16 34.98 -4.69
C THR A 11 -44.36 35.53 -5.50
N THR A 12 -44.38 35.39 -6.83
CA THR A 12 -45.63 35.08 -7.58
C THR A 12 -45.33 34.39 -8.91
N VAL A 13 -46.05 33.29 -9.18
CA VAL A 13 -46.13 32.56 -10.45
C VAL A 13 -47.37 33.02 -11.22
N VAL A 14 -47.34 33.00 -12.55
CA VAL A 14 -48.54 33.15 -13.39
C VAL A 14 -48.83 31.83 -14.11
N VAL A 15 -50.05 31.32 -13.91
CA VAL A 15 -50.65 30.22 -14.68
C VAL A 15 -51.79 30.79 -15.52
N ALA A 16 -51.87 30.39 -16.79
CA ALA A 16 -53.06 30.58 -17.62
C ALA A 16 -53.32 29.29 -18.41
N ALA A 17 -54.55 28.78 -18.35
CA ALA A 17 -55.01 27.61 -19.09
C ALA A 17 -56.12 27.99 -20.05
N LEU A 18 -56.12 27.40 -21.26
CA LEU A 18 -57.25 27.41 -22.19
C LEU A 18 -57.20 26.15 -23.09
N THR A 19 -58.33 25.80 -23.70
CA THR A 19 -58.69 24.43 -24.08
C THR A 19 -58.83 24.19 -25.60
N ALA A 20 -58.13 23.15 -26.14
CA ALA A 20 -58.52 22.17 -27.19
C ALA A 20 -59.15 22.63 -28.55
N PRO A 21 -59.36 21.77 -29.60
CA PRO A 21 -58.88 20.39 -29.86
C PRO A 21 -58.34 20.12 -31.32
N LEU A 22 -57.87 18.88 -31.56
CA LEU A 22 -57.90 18.08 -32.82
C LEU A 22 -57.13 18.50 -34.10
N LEU A 23 -56.23 17.61 -34.56
CA LEU A 23 -56.25 17.00 -35.91
C LEU A 23 -55.35 15.73 -35.98
N VAL A 24 -55.50 14.91 -37.03
CA VAL A 24 -55.18 13.48 -37.05
C VAL A 24 -54.10 13.09 -38.08
N GLY A 25 -53.10 12.32 -37.62
CA GLY A 25 -52.58 11.11 -38.26
C GLY A 25 -51.69 11.18 -39.52
N ALA A 26 -50.50 10.57 -39.42
CA ALA A 26 -49.91 9.71 -40.46
C ALA A 26 -48.78 8.84 -39.83
N ALA A 27 -48.65 7.59 -40.26
CA ALA A 27 -47.57 6.68 -39.84
C ALA A 27 -46.43 6.65 -40.88
N PRO A 28 -45.18 6.37 -40.50
CA PRO A 28 -44.10 6.13 -41.45
C PRO A 28 -44.11 4.68 -41.98
N GLN A 29 -43.89 4.53 -43.29
CA GLN A 29 -43.59 3.25 -43.94
C GLN A 29 -42.07 3.00 -43.95
N PRO A 30 -41.61 1.73 -44.03
CA PRO A 30 -40.20 1.39 -44.01
C PRO A 30 -39.52 1.61 -45.37
N VAL A 31 -38.24 1.98 -45.37
CA VAL A 31 -37.39 2.02 -46.58
C VAL A 31 -36.55 0.74 -46.62
N ALA A 32 -36.58 0.07 -47.77
CA ALA A 32 -35.93 -1.22 -48.00
C ALA A 32 -34.46 -1.10 -48.43
N ALA A 33 -33.72 -2.20 -48.28
CA ALA A 33 -32.34 -2.34 -48.71
C ALA A 33 -32.15 -2.24 -50.25
N ALA A 34 -30.94 -1.88 -50.68
CA ALA A 34 -30.50 -1.95 -52.06
C ALA A 34 -29.17 -2.73 -52.15
N ALA A 35 -29.10 -3.65 -53.13
CA ALA A 35 -27.93 -4.46 -53.45
C ALA A 35 -27.02 -3.76 -54.49
N PRO A 36 -25.75 -4.20 -54.69
CA PRO A 36 -24.76 -3.42 -55.43
C PRO A 36 -24.86 -3.58 -56.95
N GLY A 37 -24.21 -2.67 -57.69
CA GLY A 37 -24.03 -2.75 -59.14
C GLY A 37 -22.57 -2.55 -59.54
N ASP A 38 -22.08 -3.43 -60.43
CA ASP A 38 -20.73 -3.41 -60.98
C ASP A 38 -20.40 -2.15 -61.79
N SER A 39 -19.14 -1.72 -61.75
CA SER A 39 -18.36 -1.39 -62.97
C SER A 39 -16.90 -1.02 -62.67
N SER A 40 -15.96 -1.75 -63.29
CA SER A 40 -14.59 -1.25 -63.54
C SER A 40 -14.55 -0.50 -64.89
N PRO A 41 -13.62 0.45 -65.08
CA PRO A 41 -12.50 0.16 -65.99
C PRO A 41 -11.14 0.77 -65.56
N SER A 42 -10.15 0.74 -66.46
CA SER A 42 -8.72 0.59 -66.17
C SER A 42 -7.78 1.81 -66.36
N ALA A 43 -6.64 1.76 -65.63
CA ALA A 43 -5.25 2.09 -66.03
C ALA A 43 -4.78 3.53 -66.40
N GLY A 44 -4.20 4.22 -65.39
CA GLY A 44 -2.88 4.93 -65.41
C GLY A 44 -2.66 6.22 -66.23
N PRO A 45 -1.51 6.93 -66.10
CA PRO A 45 -0.38 6.74 -65.15
C PRO A 45 0.07 8.00 -64.34
N SER A 46 0.82 7.75 -63.26
CA SER A 46 1.87 8.60 -62.62
C SER A 46 1.76 10.14 -62.56
N SER A 47 1.73 10.68 -61.33
CA SER A 47 2.50 11.88 -60.96
C SER A 47 2.88 11.87 -59.48
N SER A 48 4.18 11.90 -59.18
CA SER A 48 4.70 12.07 -57.81
C SER A 48 4.58 13.52 -57.33
N HIS A 49 4.29 13.70 -56.03
CA HIS A 49 4.96 14.61 -55.07
C HIS A 49 3.99 14.94 -53.91
N GLY A 50 4.54 15.04 -52.69
CA GLY A 50 3.81 15.49 -51.50
C GLY A 50 3.65 14.42 -50.44
N ALA A 51 4.75 14.07 -49.76
CA ALA A 51 4.63 13.55 -48.40
C ALA A 51 4.11 14.69 -47.52
N SER A 52 2.83 14.64 -47.15
CA SER A 52 2.27 15.43 -46.05
C SER A 52 2.22 14.53 -44.82
N ASP A 53 2.83 14.96 -43.73
CA ASP A 53 2.94 14.19 -42.49
C ASP A 53 1.58 13.65 -42.05
N ALA A 54 1.46 12.32 -42.05
CA ALA A 54 0.31 11.66 -41.45
C ALA A 54 0.41 11.88 -39.93
N VAL A 55 -0.48 12.72 -39.40
CA VAL A 55 -0.63 12.92 -37.95
C VAL A 55 -0.96 11.58 -37.32
N VAL A 56 0.01 10.98 -36.62
CA VAL A 56 -0.15 9.70 -35.94
C VAL A 56 -0.95 9.94 -34.66
N THR A 57 -2.28 9.92 -34.79
CA THR A 57 -3.20 9.88 -33.64
C THR A 57 -3.02 8.57 -32.90
N SER A 58 -2.64 8.64 -31.63
CA SER A 58 -1.89 7.59 -30.92
C SER A 58 -2.72 6.48 -30.27
N SER A 59 -3.64 5.85 -31.00
CA SER A 59 -4.17 4.52 -30.60
C SER A 59 -4.72 3.72 -31.77
N THR A 60 -4.49 2.40 -31.73
CA THR A 60 -5.16 1.44 -32.63
C THR A 60 -6.69 1.54 -32.44
N PRO A 61 -7.49 1.76 -33.51
CA PRO A 61 -8.95 1.77 -33.39
C PRO A 61 -9.51 0.50 -32.71
N GLY A 62 -10.66 0.61 -32.06
CA GLY A 62 -11.28 -0.54 -31.40
C GLY A 62 -11.89 -1.55 -32.37
N GLY A 63 -12.29 -2.69 -31.81
CA GLY A 63 -13.06 -3.73 -32.50
C GLY A 63 -12.28 -4.65 -33.45
N PRO A 64 -12.97 -5.63 -34.07
CA PRO A 64 -12.36 -6.64 -34.92
C PRO A 64 -11.60 -6.08 -36.13
N ARG A 65 -10.59 -6.83 -36.57
CA ARG A 65 -9.85 -6.55 -37.81
C ARG A 65 -10.24 -7.50 -38.94
N PRO A 66 -10.32 -7.01 -40.20
CA PRO A 66 -10.54 -7.86 -41.36
C PRO A 66 -9.52 -8.98 -41.41
N THR A 67 -9.97 -10.23 -41.43
CA THR A 67 -9.12 -11.40 -41.59
C THR A 67 -9.05 -11.80 -43.06
N SER A 68 -7.89 -12.20 -43.55
CA SER A 68 -7.73 -12.85 -44.85
C SER A 68 -6.60 -13.86 -44.72
N ILE A 69 -6.90 -15.13 -44.97
CA ILE A 69 -5.94 -16.23 -45.05
C ILE A 69 -6.23 -16.94 -46.38
N ARG A 70 -5.27 -16.94 -47.29
CA ARG A 70 -5.44 -17.44 -48.67
C ARG A 70 -4.34 -18.44 -48.98
N LEU A 71 -4.68 -19.72 -49.07
CA LEU A 71 -3.78 -20.75 -49.59
C LEU A 71 -3.65 -20.59 -51.11
N SER A 72 -2.49 -20.93 -51.68
CA SER A 72 -2.34 -21.06 -53.14
C SER A 72 -3.05 -22.30 -53.68
N GLU A 73 -3.34 -22.35 -54.99
CA GLU A 73 -4.04 -23.50 -55.62
C GLU A 73 -3.28 -24.83 -55.50
N ASP A 74 -1.97 -24.78 -55.27
CA ASP A 74 -1.06 -25.90 -55.05
C ASP A 74 -0.69 -26.13 -53.57
N ASP A 75 -1.31 -25.39 -52.65
CA ASP A 75 -1.09 -25.39 -51.20
C ASP A 75 0.35 -25.06 -50.74
N ALA A 76 1.25 -24.68 -51.66
CA ALA A 76 2.66 -24.43 -51.37
C ALA A 76 2.88 -23.16 -50.52
N THR A 77 1.98 -22.18 -50.64
CA THR A 77 2.07 -20.89 -49.93
C THR A 77 0.75 -20.54 -49.23
N THR A 78 0.83 -19.64 -48.25
CA THR A 78 -0.34 -18.97 -47.66
C THR A 78 -0.07 -17.47 -47.56
N THR A 79 -0.94 -16.63 -48.11
CA THR A 79 -0.94 -15.19 -47.87
C THR A 79 -1.85 -14.85 -46.68
N VAL A 80 -1.35 -14.10 -45.71
CA VAL A 80 -2.06 -13.70 -44.50
C VAL A 80 -2.07 -12.19 -44.37
N LEU A 81 -3.25 -11.59 -44.27
CA LEU A 81 -3.39 -10.17 -43.92
C LEU A 81 -3.14 -9.99 -42.43
N VAL A 82 -1.95 -9.49 -42.08
CA VAL A 82 -1.55 -9.20 -40.70
C VAL A 82 -1.77 -7.73 -40.36
N HIS A 83 -2.16 -7.45 -39.12
CA HIS A 83 -2.36 -6.10 -38.56
C HIS A 83 -1.44 -5.87 -37.36
N GLY A 84 -1.02 -4.63 -37.14
CA GLY A 84 -0.53 -4.18 -35.84
C GLY A 84 -1.71 -4.07 -34.87
N LEU A 85 -1.78 -4.97 -33.89
CA LEU A 85 -2.90 -5.06 -32.95
C LEU A 85 -2.72 -4.22 -31.68
N GLY A 86 -1.54 -3.65 -31.47
CA GLY A 86 -1.10 -3.14 -30.17
C GLY A 86 -0.73 -4.26 -29.18
N ASP A 87 -0.13 -3.89 -28.05
CA ASP A 87 0.31 -4.85 -27.02
C ASP A 87 -0.87 -5.35 -26.15
N ALA A 88 -1.13 -6.66 -26.17
CA ALA A 88 -2.25 -7.26 -25.47
C ALA A 88 -2.19 -7.11 -23.94
N GLN A 89 -1.00 -6.94 -23.35
CA GLN A 89 -0.83 -6.77 -21.90
C GLN A 89 -1.12 -5.33 -21.45
N THR A 90 -0.83 -4.34 -22.29
CA THR A 90 -1.25 -2.94 -22.13
C THR A 90 -2.76 -2.82 -22.29
N GLU A 91 -3.34 -3.44 -23.32
CA GLU A 91 -4.80 -3.43 -23.53
C GLU A 91 -5.55 -4.12 -22.37
N ARG A 92 -5.04 -5.26 -21.84
CA ARG A 92 -5.58 -5.91 -20.64
C ARG A 92 -5.69 -4.95 -19.44
N GLN A 93 -4.69 -4.08 -19.26
CA GLN A 93 -4.65 -3.11 -18.16
C GLN A 93 -5.68 -2.00 -18.36
N ARG A 94 -5.76 -1.39 -19.56
CA ARG A 94 -6.77 -0.35 -19.84
C ARG A 94 -8.20 -0.90 -19.75
N GLU A 95 -8.45 -2.07 -20.34
CA GLU A 95 -9.75 -2.73 -20.29
C GLU A 95 -10.12 -3.22 -18.86
N ASN A 96 -9.18 -3.16 -17.91
CA ASN A 96 -9.31 -3.60 -16.51
C ASN A 96 -9.73 -5.08 -16.40
N ARG A 97 -9.01 -5.97 -17.09
CA ARG A 97 -9.33 -7.41 -17.18
C ARG A 97 -8.28 -8.31 -16.49
N ARG A 98 -8.69 -9.51 -16.06
CA ARG A 98 -7.83 -10.49 -15.37
C ARG A 98 -6.70 -11.05 -16.23
N MET A 99 -6.98 -11.42 -17.48
CA MET A 99 -6.04 -12.14 -18.36
C MET A 99 -5.91 -11.43 -19.70
N ARG A 100 -4.73 -11.44 -20.33
CA ARG A 100 -4.59 -10.83 -21.67
C ARG A 100 -5.33 -11.66 -22.72
N HIS A 101 -5.82 -10.99 -23.76
CA HIS A 101 -6.31 -11.67 -24.97
C HIS A 101 -5.14 -11.99 -25.90
N SER A 102 -5.41 -12.72 -26.99
CA SER A 102 -4.40 -13.13 -27.96
C SER A 102 -4.09 -12.02 -28.96
N ASP A 103 -2.79 -11.80 -29.17
CA ASP A 103 -2.20 -11.03 -30.27
C ASP A 103 -1.71 -11.90 -31.44
N LEU A 104 -1.98 -13.21 -31.37
CA LEU A 104 -1.71 -14.15 -32.44
C LEU A 104 -2.71 -14.00 -33.58
N GLN A 105 -2.18 -14.06 -34.80
CA GLN A 105 -2.92 -14.03 -36.05
C GLN A 105 -2.65 -15.35 -36.77
N PRO A 106 -3.67 -16.22 -36.93
CA PRO A 106 -3.50 -17.54 -37.55
C PRO A 106 -2.98 -17.46 -38.98
N THR A 107 -2.20 -18.47 -39.38
CA THR A 107 -1.66 -18.58 -40.76
C THR A 107 -2.16 -19.79 -41.53
N ALA A 108 -3.00 -20.63 -40.91
CA ALA A 108 -3.42 -21.94 -41.43
C ALA A 108 -2.24 -22.83 -41.86
N ARG A 109 -1.10 -22.75 -41.14
CA ARG A 109 0.05 -23.64 -41.31
C ARG A 109 0.46 -24.29 -40.00
N TYR A 110 1.03 -25.48 -40.14
CA TYR A 110 1.65 -26.27 -39.09
C TYR A 110 3.06 -26.69 -39.54
N VAL A 111 3.98 -26.85 -38.59
CA VAL A 111 5.34 -27.36 -38.84
C VAL A 111 5.73 -28.43 -37.85
N ARG A 112 6.62 -29.32 -38.27
CA ARG A 112 7.37 -30.24 -37.39
C ARG A 112 8.77 -29.72 -37.08
N ALA A 113 9.33 -30.16 -35.96
CA ALA A 113 10.69 -29.84 -35.58
C ALA A 113 11.71 -30.24 -36.68
N GLY A 114 12.49 -29.26 -37.14
CA GLY A 114 13.48 -29.39 -38.21
C GLY A 114 13.00 -28.93 -39.59
N GLU A 115 11.70 -28.68 -39.80
CA GLU A 115 11.18 -28.08 -41.04
C GLU A 115 11.53 -26.59 -41.13
N GLU A 116 11.69 -26.05 -42.35
CA GLU A 116 11.94 -24.63 -42.59
C GLU A 116 10.69 -23.92 -43.11
N LEU A 117 10.41 -22.74 -42.56
CA LEU A 117 9.46 -21.77 -43.08
C LEU A 117 10.21 -20.63 -43.76
N THR A 118 9.76 -20.25 -44.95
CA THR A 118 10.13 -18.99 -45.58
C THR A 118 8.98 -18.01 -45.42
N VAL A 119 9.27 -16.81 -44.89
CA VAL A 119 8.29 -15.75 -44.64
C VAL A 119 8.74 -14.48 -45.36
N THR A 120 7.96 -14.07 -46.34
CA THR A 120 8.18 -12.85 -47.13
C THR A 120 7.36 -11.71 -46.54
N VAL A 121 8.04 -10.79 -45.87
CA VAL A 121 7.43 -9.59 -45.26
C VAL A 121 7.61 -8.41 -46.22
N PRO A 122 6.56 -7.72 -46.66
CA PRO A 122 6.71 -6.59 -47.56
C PRO A 122 7.30 -5.36 -46.84
N GLU A 123 7.91 -4.46 -47.61
CA GLU A 123 8.34 -3.15 -47.11
C GLU A 123 7.15 -2.35 -46.56
N GLY A 124 7.36 -1.68 -45.43
CA GLY A 124 6.30 -0.93 -44.73
C GLY A 124 5.30 -1.76 -43.94
N ALA A 125 5.48 -3.09 -43.82
CA ALA A 125 4.70 -3.90 -42.88
C ALA A 125 4.87 -3.42 -41.42
N PRO A 126 3.84 -3.56 -40.55
CA PRO A 126 4.01 -3.37 -39.11
C PRO A 126 5.07 -4.36 -38.57
N ALA A 127 5.75 -4.05 -37.46
CA ALA A 127 6.80 -4.94 -36.94
C ALA A 127 6.23 -6.30 -36.53
N LEU A 128 6.79 -7.40 -37.04
CA LEU A 128 6.26 -8.75 -36.88
C LEU A 128 7.21 -9.70 -36.14
N SER A 129 6.61 -10.74 -35.56
CA SER A 129 7.30 -11.96 -35.17
C SER A 129 6.50 -13.19 -35.61
N LEU A 130 7.22 -14.24 -36.01
CA LEU A 130 6.68 -15.57 -36.21
C LEU A 130 6.62 -16.30 -34.87
N VAL A 131 5.50 -16.96 -34.57
CA VAL A 131 5.31 -17.77 -33.36
C VAL A 131 4.97 -19.19 -33.78
N ILE A 132 5.68 -20.18 -33.23
CA ILE A 132 5.49 -21.61 -33.50
C ILE A 132 5.28 -22.36 -32.19
N GLY A 133 4.21 -23.15 -32.09
CA GLY A 133 4.01 -24.09 -30.98
C GLY A 133 2.56 -24.51 -30.74
N LEU A 134 2.34 -25.21 -29.63
CA LEU A 134 1.03 -25.70 -29.18
C LEU A 134 0.80 -25.35 -27.71
N TYR A 135 -0.47 -25.23 -27.30
CA TYR A 135 -0.85 -24.84 -25.95
C TYR A 135 -1.27 -26.09 -25.18
N GLY A 136 -0.50 -26.43 -24.14
CA GLY A 136 -0.71 -27.64 -23.35
C GLY A 136 -0.16 -28.92 -24.00
N ALA A 137 -0.50 -30.04 -23.38
CA ALA A 137 0.00 -31.37 -23.73
C ALA A 137 -0.63 -31.91 -25.02
N HIS A 138 0.20 -32.37 -25.94
CA HIS A 138 -0.18 -33.03 -27.20
C HIS A 138 0.73 -34.25 -27.39
N SER A 139 0.24 -35.44 -27.07
CA SER A 139 1.04 -36.68 -27.07
C SER A 139 1.67 -36.99 -28.43
N GLU A 140 0.93 -36.72 -29.51
CA GLU A 140 1.34 -36.96 -30.90
C GLU A 140 2.39 -35.93 -31.42
N HIS A 141 2.61 -34.81 -30.73
CA HIS A 141 3.43 -33.67 -31.23
C HIS A 141 4.52 -33.18 -30.27
N ASN A 142 4.27 -33.17 -28.96
CA ASN A 142 5.22 -32.65 -27.95
C ASN A 142 5.58 -33.65 -26.85
N GLY A 143 5.18 -34.91 -27.02
CA GLY A 143 5.38 -36.00 -26.07
C GLY A 143 4.45 -35.93 -24.87
N GLY A 144 3.35 -35.20 -24.95
CA GLY A 144 2.36 -35.06 -23.88
C GLY A 144 2.78 -34.08 -22.78
N GLY A 145 3.69 -33.16 -23.08
CA GLY A 145 4.17 -32.13 -22.15
C GLY A 145 4.20 -30.76 -22.82
N ALA A 146 3.63 -29.75 -22.14
CA ALA A 146 3.65 -28.37 -22.62
C ALA A 146 5.10 -27.88 -22.88
N ARG A 147 5.29 -27.12 -23.97
CA ARG A 147 6.58 -26.57 -24.38
C ARG A 147 6.47 -25.06 -24.52
N ASN A 148 7.57 -24.36 -24.30
CA ASN A 148 7.65 -22.94 -24.62
C ASN A 148 7.60 -22.76 -26.14
N ARG A 149 6.81 -21.77 -26.58
CA ARG A 149 6.66 -21.43 -28.01
C ARG A 149 7.94 -20.81 -28.55
N GLN A 150 8.34 -21.19 -29.76
CA GLN A 150 9.38 -20.48 -30.49
C GLN A 150 8.84 -19.13 -30.94
N ASN A 151 9.64 -18.09 -30.77
CA ASN A 151 9.34 -16.73 -31.19
C ASN A 151 10.53 -16.23 -32.01
N SER A 152 10.30 -15.79 -33.25
CA SER A 152 11.35 -15.32 -34.16
C SER A 152 10.95 -13.95 -34.70
N ALA A 153 11.75 -12.91 -34.42
CA ALA A 153 11.53 -11.59 -35.01
C ALA A 153 11.72 -11.66 -36.53
N LEU A 154 10.89 -10.93 -37.27
CA LEU A 154 10.96 -10.87 -38.73
C LEU A 154 11.41 -9.47 -39.18
N THR A 155 12.10 -9.43 -40.31
CA THR A 155 12.54 -8.19 -40.98
C THR A 155 11.88 -8.07 -42.36
N PRO A 156 11.72 -6.85 -42.92
CA PRO A 156 11.29 -6.69 -44.30
C PRO A 156 12.17 -7.49 -45.28
N GLY A 157 11.54 -8.11 -46.27
CA GLY A 157 12.18 -9.07 -47.19
C GLY A 157 11.91 -10.52 -46.80
N VAL A 158 12.82 -11.41 -47.24
CA VAL A 158 12.70 -12.86 -47.09
C VAL A 158 13.39 -13.32 -45.81
N ASN A 159 12.64 -13.99 -44.93
CA ASN A 159 13.14 -14.55 -43.67
C ASN A 159 13.03 -16.08 -43.75
N VAL A 160 14.08 -16.82 -43.38
CA VAL A 160 14.03 -18.29 -43.26
C VAL A 160 14.13 -18.67 -41.80
N VAL A 161 13.17 -19.46 -41.31
CA VAL A 161 13.07 -19.87 -39.90
C VAL A 161 12.91 -21.37 -39.81
N THR A 162 13.90 -22.05 -39.23
CA THR A 162 13.79 -23.48 -38.89
C THR A 162 12.95 -23.65 -37.62
N ALA A 163 11.97 -24.56 -37.66
CA ALA A 163 11.16 -24.92 -36.51
C ALA A 163 11.97 -25.76 -35.50
N SER A 164 11.99 -25.33 -34.23
CA SER A 164 12.67 -26.03 -33.12
C SER A 164 11.75 -26.99 -32.37
N LEU A 165 10.44 -26.92 -32.64
CA LEU A 165 9.39 -27.77 -32.10
C LEU A 165 8.25 -27.90 -33.11
N ASP A 166 7.48 -28.96 -32.96
CA ASP A 166 6.19 -29.14 -33.61
C ASP A 166 5.18 -28.06 -33.16
N GLY A 167 4.39 -27.52 -34.09
CA GLY A 167 3.25 -26.70 -33.73
C GLY A 167 2.60 -25.87 -34.83
N MET A 168 1.51 -25.21 -34.43
CA MET A 168 0.78 -24.24 -35.24
C MET A 168 1.63 -22.98 -35.44
N VAL A 169 1.49 -22.37 -36.61
CA VAL A 169 2.23 -21.18 -37.05
C VAL A 169 1.33 -19.95 -36.98
N PHE A 170 1.79 -18.92 -36.28
CA PHE A 170 1.10 -17.64 -36.14
C PHE A 170 2.04 -16.49 -36.50
N LEU A 171 1.47 -15.39 -37.01
CA LEU A 171 2.11 -14.09 -36.99
C LEU A 171 1.65 -13.33 -35.74
N ARG A 172 2.51 -12.48 -35.17
CA ARG A 172 2.15 -11.56 -34.08
C ARG A 172 2.77 -10.19 -34.35
N SER A 173 1.97 -9.15 -34.14
CA SER A 173 2.43 -7.76 -34.16
C SER A 173 1.83 -7.00 -32.99
N THR A 174 2.70 -6.43 -32.15
CA THR A 174 2.34 -5.67 -30.94
C THR A 174 2.48 -4.16 -31.12
N VAL A 175 2.81 -3.68 -32.32
CA VAL A 175 2.79 -2.24 -32.64
C VAL A 175 1.36 -1.78 -32.90
N ASP A 176 1.10 -0.49 -32.69
CA ASP A 176 -0.19 0.11 -32.95
C ASP A 176 -0.40 0.36 -34.46
N GLY A 177 -1.41 -0.28 -35.03
CA GLY A 177 -1.85 -0.06 -36.41
C GLY A 177 -0.87 -0.53 -37.49
N GLY A 178 -1.19 -0.17 -38.73
CA GLY A 178 -0.55 -0.73 -39.93
C GLY A 178 -1.07 -2.14 -40.25
N SER A 179 -0.96 -2.52 -41.52
CA SER A 179 -1.38 -3.85 -42.00
C SER A 179 -0.64 -4.23 -43.29
N ALA A 180 -0.42 -5.51 -43.52
CA ALA A 180 0.26 -6.01 -44.72
C ALA A 180 -0.20 -7.44 -45.08
N ASP A 181 -0.18 -7.78 -46.36
CA ASP A 181 -0.22 -9.17 -46.81
C ASP A 181 1.19 -9.78 -46.65
N VAL A 182 1.32 -10.82 -45.84
CA VAL A 182 2.57 -11.57 -45.61
C VAL A 182 2.42 -12.95 -46.23
N GLU A 183 3.41 -13.39 -47.00
CA GLU A 183 3.42 -14.71 -47.61
C GLU A 183 4.29 -15.68 -46.80
N LEU A 184 3.77 -16.87 -46.54
CA LEU A 184 4.46 -17.96 -45.86
C LEU A 184 4.51 -19.19 -46.77
N SER A 185 5.64 -19.88 -46.83
CA SER A 185 5.80 -21.17 -47.51
C SER A 185 6.67 -22.13 -46.71
N GLY A 186 6.49 -23.44 -46.91
CA GLY A 186 7.08 -24.47 -46.06
C GLY A 186 6.15 -24.86 -44.90
N GLY A 187 6.45 -25.97 -44.24
CA GLY A 187 5.48 -26.67 -43.39
C GLY A 187 4.25 -27.17 -44.16
N GLU A 188 3.28 -27.68 -43.42
CA GLU A 188 2.03 -28.22 -43.95
C GLU A 188 0.87 -27.22 -43.82
N PRO A 189 0.00 -27.09 -44.84
CA PRO A 189 -1.26 -26.37 -44.70
C PRO A 189 -2.20 -27.13 -43.74
N VAL A 190 -3.08 -26.39 -43.04
CA VAL A 190 -4.20 -26.99 -42.30
C VAL A 190 -5.53 -26.45 -42.80
N PRO A 191 -6.61 -27.28 -42.80
CA PRO A 191 -7.95 -26.80 -43.10
C PRO A 191 -8.36 -25.63 -42.22
N SER A 192 -8.94 -24.60 -42.84
CA SER A 192 -9.29 -23.36 -42.17
C SER A 192 -10.71 -22.90 -42.48
N PHE A 193 -11.39 -22.40 -41.46
CA PHE A 193 -12.69 -21.73 -41.59
C PHE A 193 -12.56 -20.29 -41.15
N VAL A 194 -12.95 -19.34 -42.00
CA VAL A 194 -13.06 -17.92 -41.67
C VAL A 194 -14.53 -17.48 -41.80
N LEU A 195 -15.10 -16.96 -40.72
CA LEU A 195 -16.49 -16.50 -40.70
C LEU A 195 -16.76 -15.47 -41.80
N GLY A 196 -17.84 -15.67 -42.55
CA GLY A 196 -18.23 -14.82 -43.68
C GLY A 196 -17.42 -15.02 -44.97
N GLN A 197 -16.41 -15.90 -44.98
CA GLN A 197 -15.56 -16.16 -46.15
C GLN A 197 -15.53 -17.64 -46.55
N THR A 198 -15.59 -18.55 -45.59
CA THR A 198 -15.61 -20.00 -45.84
C THR A 198 -17.01 -20.56 -45.60
N THR A 199 -17.50 -21.41 -46.49
CA THR A 199 -18.73 -22.21 -46.28
C THR A 199 -18.42 -23.59 -45.69
N ASN A 200 -19.44 -24.25 -45.15
CA ASN A 200 -19.35 -25.64 -44.68
C ASN A 200 -18.88 -26.62 -45.76
N ASP A 201 -19.21 -26.37 -47.03
CA ASP A 201 -18.88 -27.26 -48.15
C ASP A 201 -17.44 -27.03 -48.64
N GLU A 202 -16.97 -25.78 -48.65
CA GLU A 202 -15.55 -25.46 -48.89
C GLU A 202 -14.65 -26.02 -47.80
N LEU A 203 -15.03 -25.87 -46.52
CA LEU A 203 -14.30 -26.49 -45.41
C LEU A 203 -14.27 -28.01 -45.54
N ARG A 204 -15.36 -28.64 -45.99
CA ARG A 204 -15.41 -30.10 -46.22
C ARG A 204 -14.53 -30.52 -47.41
N ALA A 205 -14.49 -29.72 -48.47
CA ALA A 205 -13.61 -29.95 -49.62
C ALA A 205 -12.13 -29.81 -49.21
N GLU A 206 -11.78 -28.78 -48.43
CA GLU A 206 -10.44 -28.58 -47.91
C GLU A 206 -10.01 -29.70 -46.93
N MET A 207 -10.88 -30.08 -45.99
CA MET A 207 -10.62 -31.21 -45.09
C MET A 207 -10.48 -32.57 -45.80
N ALA A 208 -10.99 -32.69 -47.03
CA ALA A 208 -10.79 -33.85 -47.91
C ALA A 208 -9.52 -33.73 -48.77
N ARG A 209 -9.17 -32.51 -49.21
CA ARG A 209 -7.92 -32.20 -49.93
C ARG A 209 -6.68 -32.34 -49.02
N LEU A 210 -6.82 -32.04 -47.73
CA LEU A 210 -5.79 -32.11 -46.69
C LEU A 210 -6.11 -33.25 -45.69
N PRO A 211 -5.98 -34.53 -46.09
CA PRO A 211 -6.38 -35.67 -45.27
C PRO A 211 -5.47 -35.91 -44.05
N ASP A 212 -4.21 -35.46 -44.12
CA ASP A 212 -3.17 -35.74 -43.12
C ASP A 212 -2.87 -34.55 -42.20
N ALA A 213 -3.53 -33.41 -42.40
CA ALA A 213 -3.33 -32.21 -41.59
C ALA A 213 -3.62 -32.48 -40.09
N PRO A 214 -2.74 -32.07 -39.15
CA PRO A 214 -2.90 -32.40 -37.74
C PRO A 214 -4.02 -31.62 -37.04
N PHE A 215 -4.31 -30.41 -37.49
CA PHE A 215 -5.30 -29.50 -36.91
C PHE A 215 -6.34 -29.01 -37.93
N VAL A 216 -7.39 -28.38 -37.44
CA VAL A 216 -8.36 -27.57 -38.19
C VAL A 216 -8.47 -26.23 -37.45
N THR A 217 -8.24 -25.13 -38.15
CA THR A 217 -8.33 -23.77 -37.60
C THR A 217 -9.73 -23.20 -37.86
N VAL A 218 -10.37 -22.62 -36.85
CA VAL A 218 -11.71 -22.02 -36.95
C VAL A 218 -11.65 -20.58 -36.42
N ILE A 219 -12.05 -19.61 -37.25
CA ILE A 219 -11.81 -18.19 -37.02
C ILE A 219 -13.10 -17.38 -37.15
N GLY A 220 -13.51 -16.74 -36.05
CA GLY A 220 -14.51 -15.69 -36.00
C GLY A 220 -13.90 -14.29 -35.97
N GLU A 221 -14.72 -13.28 -35.73
CA GLU A 221 -14.29 -11.88 -35.61
C GLU A 221 -13.51 -11.61 -34.33
N ARG A 222 -13.96 -12.15 -33.19
CA ARG A 222 -13.51 -11.86 -31.82
C ARG A 222 -12.90 -13.09 -31.13
N ILE A 223 -13.04 -14.29 -31.72
CA ILE A 223 -12.51 -15.55 -31.20
C ILE A 223 -11.99 -16.44 -32.33
N PHE A 224 -10.95 -17.23 -32.07
CA PHE A 224 -10.48 -18.27 -32.99
C PHE A 224 -9.98 -19.49 -32.21
N GLY A 225 -9.81 -20.63 -32.87
CA GLY A 225 -9.28 -21.82 -32.22
C GLY A 225 -8.67 -22.84 -33.17
N ASP A 226 -7.78 -23.66 -32.63
CA ASP A 226 -7.10 -24.75 -33.34
C ASP A 226 -7.49 -26.08 -32.71
N PHE A 227 -8.09 -26.95 -33.52
CA PHE A 227 -8.72 -28.19 -33.08
C PHE A 227 -8.04 -29.41 -33.70
N GLN A 228 -7.62 -30.38 -32.87
CA GLN A 228 -6.98 -31.60 -33.37
C GLN A 228 -7.89 -32.32 -34.37
N ARG A 229 -7.45 -32.46 -35.63
CA ARG A 229 -8.27 -33.01 -36.73
C ARG A 229 -8.68 -34.46 -36.45
N SER A 230 -7.76 -35.26 -35.90
CA SER A 230 -7.96 -36.66 -35.53
C SER A 230 -8.98 -36.87 -34.41
N ARG A 231 -9.25 -35.84 -33.58
CA ARG A 231 -10.13 -35.93 -32.39
C ARG A 231 -11.45 -35.18 -32.55
N THR A 232 -11.45 -34.05 -33.25
CA THR A 232 -12.58 -33.10 -33.30
C THR A 232 -13.05 -32.80 -34.73
N GLY A 233 -12.26 -33.13 -35.77
CA GLY A 233 -12.57 -32.79 -37.16
C GLY A 233 -13.91 -33.34 -37.67
N ALA A 234 -14.30 -34.55 -37.24
CA ALA A 234 -15.59 -35.15 -37.62
C ALA A 234 -16.79 -34.38 -37.04
N GLN A 235 -16.63 -33.76 -35.87
CA GLN A 235 -17.65 -32.96 -35.21
C GLN A 235 -17.78 -31.57 -35.83
N ILE A 236 -16.65 -30.99 -36.27
CA ILE A 236 -16.63 -29.73 -37.03
C ILE A 236 -17.41 -29.91 -38.35
N LEU A 237 -17.12 -30.97 -39.12
CA LEU A 237 -17.79 -31.24 -40.40
C LEU A 237 -19.29 -31.58 -40.30
N ALA A 238 -19.76 -31.93 -39.11
CA ALA A 238 -21.16 -32.24 -38.80
C ALA A 238 -21.93 -31.03 -38.23
N ALA A 239 -21.25 -29.95 -37.84
CA ALA A 239 -21.87 -28.73 -37.35
C ALA A 239 -22.18 -27.75 -38.50
N ASP A 240 -23.16 -26.87 -38.29
CA ASP A 240 -23.25 -25.61 -39.02
C ASP A 240 -22.16 -24.69 -38.46
N VAL A 241 -21.03 -24.59 -39.15
CA VAL A 241 -19.85 -23.88 -38.65
C VAL A 241 -20.05 -22.36 -38.69
N PRO A 242 -20.62 -21.74 -39.75
CA PRO A 242 -20.99 -20.33 -39.74
C PRO A 242 -21.91 -19.95 -38.58
N ALA A 243 -23.01 -20.68 -38.36
CA ALA A 243 -23.92 -20.38 -37.25
C ALA A 243 -23.24 -20.58 -35.89
N ARG A 244 -22.42 -21.63 -35.76
CA ARG A 244 -21.71 -21.93 -34.50
C ARG A 244 -20.70 -20.84 -34.13
N VAL A 245 -19.88 -20.39 -35.08
CA VAL A 245 -18.85 -19.37 -34.86
C VAL A 245 -19.49 -17.99 -34.64
N ALA A 246 -20.55 -17.65 -35.37
CA ALA A 246 -21.31 -16.43 -35.12
C ALA A 246 -21.90 -16.39 -33.69
N MET A 247 -22.38 -17.52 -33.16
CA MET A 247 -22.83 -17.62 -31.76
C MET A 247 -21.67 -17.50 -30.76
N TRP A 248 -20.47 -17.97 -31.09
CA TRP A 248 -19.28 -17.72 -30.26
C TRP A 248 -18.90 -16.24 -30.22
N ASP A 249 -18.81 -15.58 -31.39
CA ASP A 249 -18.56 -14.13 -31.45
C ASP A 249 -19.64 -13.35 -30.70
N ARG A 250 -20.92 -13.73 -30.84
CA ARG A 250 -22.04 -13.15 -30.09
C ARG A 250 -21.90 -13.32 -28.57
N SER A 251 -21.34 -14.43 -28.11
CA SER A 251 -21.05 -14.66 -26.69
C SER A 251 -19.94 -13.73 -26.18
N VAL A 252 -18.96 -13.41 -27.03
CA VAL A 252 -17.91 -12.42 -26.71
C VAL A 252 -18.47 -10.99 -26.76
N GLU A 253 -19.36 -10.67 -27.69
CA GLU A 253 -20.07 -9.37 -27.75
C GLU A 253 -20.90 -9.11 -26.49
N ILE A 254 -21.76 -10.04 -26.08
CA ILE A 254 -22.56 -9.87 -24.86
C ILE A 254 -21.64 -9.77 -23.64
N THR A 255 -20.48 -10.45 -23.64
CA THR A 255 -19.46 -10.26 -22.60
C THR A 255 -18.86 -8.85 -22.66
N ASN A 256 -18.49 -8.33 -23.83
CA ASN A 256 -18.02 -6.95 -24.00
C ASN A 256 -19.04 -5.95 -23.44
N ASP A 257 -20.31 -6.09 -23.83
CA ASP A 257 -21.42 -5.27 -23.35
C ASP A 257 -21.57 -5.36 -21.83
N THR A 258 -21.52 -6.57 -21.25
CA THR A 258 -21.55 -6.78 -19.78
C THR A 258 -20.49 -5.95 -19.06
N TYR A 259 -19.29 -5.86 -19.63
CA TYR A 259 -18.19 -5.08 -19.08
C TYR A 259 -18.15 -3.63 -19.62
N GLY A 260 -19.10 -3.20 -20.45
CA GLY A 260 -19.16 -1.85 -21.03
C GLY A 260 -17.98 -1.51 -21.95
N LEU A 261 -17.44 -2.51 -22.67
CA LEU A 261 -16.36 -2.34 -23.65
C LEU A 261 -16.96 -2.29 -25.06
N HIS A 262 -16.59 -1.28 -25.84
CA HIS A 262 -17.20 -1.04 -27.15
C HIS A 262 -16.17 -0.75 -28.24
N ASP A 263 -16.44 -1.26 -29.44
CA ASP A 263 -15.55 -1.18 -30.60
C ASP A 263 -15.35 0.26 -31.09
N GLY A 264 -16.38 1.10 -30.99
CA GLY A 264 -16.37 2.52 -31.38
C GLY A 264 -15.91 3.49 -30.27
N ALA A 265 -15.57 3.01 -29.08
CA ALA A 265 -15.08 3.87 -28.00
C ALA A 265 -13.59 4.21 -28.17
N THR A 266 -13.16 5.36 -27.64
CA THR A 266 -11.80 5.89 -27.81
C THR A 266 -10.99 5.99 -26.51
N GLY A 267 -11.65 6.03 -25.35
CA GLY A 267 -11.03 6.07 -24.01
C GLY A 267 -10.85 4.69 -23.38
N VAL A 268 -11.03 4.59 -22.06
CA VAL A 268 -10.99 3.32 -21.34
C VAL A 268 -12.11 2.35 -21.75
N ALA A 269 -13.26 2.85 -22.25
CA ALA A 269 -14.30 1.99 -22.84
C ALA A 269 -13.88 1.30 -24.16
N ARG A 270 -12.76 1.65 -24.80
CA ARG A 270 -12.32 1.06 -26.08
C ARG A 270 -12.10 -0.45 -25.95
N LYS A 271 -12.82 -1.26 -26.74
CA LYS A 271 -12.51 -2.67 -26.92
C LYS A 271 -11.32 -2.86 -27.87
N ALA A 272 -10.28 -3.52 -27.39
CA ALA A 272 -9.09 -3.89 -28.16
C ALA A 272 -9.40 -4.92 -29.26
N PRO A 273 -8.68 -4.91 -30.40
CA PRO A 273 -8.88 -5.85 -31.52
C PRO A 273 -8.44 -7.29 -31.21
N HIS A 274 -7.78 -7.53 -30.07
CA HIS A 274 -7.28 -8.85 -29.64
C HIS A 274 -8.40 -9.87 -29.48
N ARG A 275 -8.16 -11.09 -29.97
CA ARG A 275 -9.11 -12.20 -29.95
C ARG A 275 -8.92 -13.09 -28.73
N ILE A 276 -9.96 -13.82 -28.36
CA ILE A 276 -9.78 -15.00 -27.49
C ILE A 276 -9.27 -16.16 -28.36
N TYR A 277 -8.27 -16.89 -27.90
CA TYR A 277 -7.79 -18.11 -28.57
C TYR A 277 -8.30 -19.36 -27.84
N VAL A 278 -8.86 -20.33 -28.58
CA VAL A 278 -9.32 -21.63 -28.09
C VAL A 278 -8.33 -22.72 -28.49
N ALA A 279 -7.59 -23.26 -27.53
CA ALA A 279 -6.66 -24.38 -27.75
C ALA A 279 -7.29 -25.73 -27.39
N SER A 280 -6.90 -26.80 -28.10
CA SER A 280 -7.38 -28.17 -27.84
C SER A 280 -6.27 -29.18 -27.43
N PRO A 281 -5.67 -29.04 -26.23
CA PRO A 281 -4.73 -30.06 -25.71
C PRO A 281 -5.42 -31.43 -25.53
N ASP A 282 -4.65 -32.51 -25.44
CA ASP A 282 -5.21 -33.87 -25.28
C ASP A 282 -6.11 -33.98 -24.04
N ASN A 283 -5.64 -33.40 -22.93
CA ASN A 283 -6.26 -33.51 -21.61
C ASN A 283 -5.80 -32.37 -20.70
N ILE A 284 -6.66 -31.97 -19.75
CA ILE A 284 -6.30 -31.09 -18.63
C ILE A 284 -6.60 -31.85 -17.32
N PRO A 285 -5.60 -32.26 -16.53
CA PRO A 285 -5.83 -33.04 -15.32
C PRO A 285 -6.70 -32.29 -14.30
N GLY A 286 -7.87 -32.87 -13.99
CA GLY A 286 -8.78 -32.34 -12.97
C GLY A 286 -9.71 -31.21 -13.40
N ALA A 287 -9.70 -30.79 -14.68
CA ALA A 287 -10.54 -29.70 -15.19
C ALA A 287 -11.29 -30.10 -16.47
N TYR A 288 -12.48 -29.53 -16.69
CA TYR A 288 -13.23 -29.68 -17.95
C TYR A 288 -12.67 -28.76 -19.04
N ALA A 289 -12.35 -27.52 -18.67
CA ALA A 289 -11.67 -26.51 -19.49
C ALA A 289 -10.86 -25.60 -18.55
N THR A 290 -9.99 -24.73 -19.09
CA THR A 290 -9.31 -23.69 -18.30
C THR A 290 -9.00 -22.43 -19.10
N ALA A 291 -9.17 -21.27 -18.49
CA ALA A 291 -8.69 -19.98 -18.97
C ALA A 291 -7.29 -19.65 -18.43
N GLY A 292 -6.48 -19.00 -19.27
CA GLY A 292 -5.21 -18.39 -18.89
C GLY A 292 -4.95 -17.13 -19.70
N ASP A 293 -3.78 -16.52 -19.51
CA ASP A 293 -3.32 -15.48 -20.42
C ASP A 293 -3.30 -16.00 -21.86
N GLU A 294 -3.79 -15.19 -22.79
CA GLU A 294 -3.84 -15.43 -24.22
C GLU A 294 -4.90 -16.46 -24.69
N SER A 295 -5.16 -17.53 -23.93
CA SER A 295 -6.00 -18.65 -24.38
C SER A 295 -6.95 -19.24 -23.33
N ILE A 296 -8.09 -19.75 -23.83
CA ILE A 296 -8.94 -20.72 -23.15
C ILE A 296 -8.69 -22.11 -23.74
N ASN A 297 -8.76 -23.16 -22.92
CA ASN A 297 -8.30 -24.50 -23.28
C ASN A 297 -9.43 -25.51 -23.11
N PHE A 298 -9.84 -26.14 -24.21
CA PHE A 298 -10.91 -27.13 -24.25
C PHE A 298 -10.33 -28.48 -24.70
N PRO A 299 -10.07 -29.43 -23.80
CA PRO A 299 -9.35 -30.64 -24.15
C PRO A 299 -10.08 -31.53 -25.18
N ALA A 300 -9.28 -32.18 -26.03
CA ALA A 300 -9.71 -33.09 -27.08
C ALA A 300 -10.29 -34.42 -26.55
N ASN A 301 -10.23 -34.64 -25.24
CA ASN A 301 -10.89 -35.77 -24.54
C ASN A 301 -12.44 -35.71 -24.54
N GLY A 302 -13.04 -34.60 -24.95
CA GLY A 302 -14.49 -34.44 -25.07
C GLY A 302 -14.98 -32.99 -25.02
N ALA A 303 -14.29 -32.11 -24.28
CA ALA A 303 -14.68 -30.71 -24.12
C ALA A 303 -14.62 -29.93 -25.45
N ALA A 304 -13.56 -30.12 -26.25
CA ALA A 304 -13.47 -29.54 -27.61
C ALA A 304 -14.64 -29.95 -28.52
N ARG A 305 -15.07 -31.22 -28.42
CA ARG A 305 -16.21 -31.75 -29.17
C ARG A 305 -17.51 -31.03 -28.80
N ASP A 306 -17.73 -30.78 -27.52
CA ASP A 306 -18.97 -30.19 -27.03
C ASP A 306 -19.20 -28.78 -27.60
N LEU A 307 -18.14 -28.01 -27.85
CA LEU A 307 -18.22 -26.69 -28.49
C LEU A 307 -18.93 -26.71 -29.86
N PHE A 308 -18.85 -27.83 -30.60
CA PHE A 308 -19.47 -27.98 -31.92
C PHE A 308 -20.82 -28.69 -31.88
N VAL A 309 -20.98 -29.72 -31.02
CA VAL A 309 -22.14 -30.64 -31.08
C VAL A 309 -23.16 -30.46 -29.96
N ARG A 310 -22.83 -29.72 -28.91
CA ARG A 310 -23.76 -29.46 -27.81
C ARG A 310 -24.79 -28.41 -28.24
N ASP A 311 -25.99 -28.49 -27.66
CA ASP A 311 -27.00 -27.43 -27.77
C ASP A 311 -26.37 -26.10 -27.33
N GLU A 312 -26.51 -25.04 -28.14
CA GLU A 312 -25.90 -23.74 -27.85
C GLU A 312 -26.35 -23.17 -26.50
N THR A 313 -27.61 -23.40 -26.11
CA THR A 313 -28.17 -22.97 -24.82
C THR A 313 -27.52 -23.64 -23.61
N ARG A 314 -26.58 -24.58 -23.82
CA ARG A 314 -25.95 -25.40 -22.77
C ARG A 314 -24.43 -25.33 -22.78
N LEU A 315 -23.84 -24.30 -23.40
CA LEU A 315 -22.39 -24.06 -23.48
C LEU A 315 -21.82 -23.27 -22.29
N TRP A 316 -22.41 -23.40 -21.09
CA TRP A 316 -21.98 -22.68 -19.88
C TRP A 316 -20.46 -22.68 -19.65
N GLY A 317 -19.80 -23.83 -19.77
CA GLY A 317 -18.34 -23.93 -19.62
C GLY A 317 -17.56 -23.02 -20.58
N PHE A 318 -18.02 -22.87 -21.83
CA PHE A 318 -17.42 -21.97 -22.81
C PHE A 318 -17.56 -20.50 -22.40
N TRP A 319 -18.76 -20.08 -22.00
CA TRP A 319 -19.00 -18.72 -21.53
C TRP A 319 -18.26 -18.41 -20.22
N HIS A 320 -18.10 -19.41 -19.35
CA HIS A 320 -17.37 -19.32 -18.10
C HIS A 320 -15.87 -19.10 -18.34
N GLU A 321 -15.22 -19.90 -19.20
CA GLU A 321 -13.81 -19.65 -19.56
C GLU A 321 -13.62 -18.29 -20.25
N ILE A 322 -14.55 -17.86 -21.10
CA ILE A 322 -14.56 -16.50 -21.66
C ILE A 322 -14.61 -15.47 -20.52
N GLY A 323 -15.55 -15.62 -19.58
CA GLY A 323 -15.75 -14.72 -18.43
C GLY A 323 -14.49 -14.58 -17.56
N HIS A 324 -13.72 -15.65 -17.33
CA HIS A 324 -12.45 -15.59 -16.61
C HIS A 324 -11.45 -14.61 -17.24
N THR A 325 -11.45 -14.47 -18.58
CA THR A 325 -10.57 -13.51 -19.26
C THR A 325 -10.98 -12.05 -19.05
N TYR A 326 -12.22 -11.78 -18.60
CA TYR A 326 -12.75 -10.42 -18.38
C TYR A 326 -12.78 -9.99 -16.92
N GLN A 327 -12.86 -10.90 -15.94
CA GLN A 327 -13.02 -10.58 -14.51
C GLN A 327 -12.19 -9.36 -14.07
N ALA A 328 -12.86 -8.33 -13.55
CA ALA A 328 -12.19 -7.07 -13.22
C ALA A 328 -11.36 -7.19 -11.92
N PRO A 329 -10.03 -6.97 -11.95
CA PRO A 329 -9.15 -7.17 -10.80
C PRO A 329 -9.51 -6.32 -9.56
N ASN A 330 -10.06 -5.12 -9.76
CA ASN A 330 -10.37 -4.17 -8.68
C ASN A 330 -11.60 -4.52 -7.84
N TYR A 331 -12.45 -5.47 -8.27
CA TYR A 331 -13.44 -6.13 -7.40
C TYR A 331 -13.26 -7.66 -7.31
N LEU A 332 -12.08 -8.17 -7.66
CA LEU A 332 -11.71 -9.58 -7.51
C LEU A 332 -10.88 -9.79 -6.24
N TRP A 333 -11.56 -10.13 -5.14
CA TRP A 333 -10.94 -10.54 -3.86
C TRP A 333 -10.94 -12.07 -3.68
N ALA A 334 -10.22 -12.58 -2.67
CA ALA A 334 -10.12 -14.01 -2.39
C ALA A 334 -11.50 -14.68 -2.26
N GLY A 335 -11.63 -15.83 -2.92
CA GLY A 335 -12.89 -16.58 -3.01
C GLY A 335 -13.82 -16.19 -4.18
N LEU A 336 -13.52 -15.15 -4.96
CA LEU A 336 -14.38 -14.73 -6.09
C LEU A 336 -13.98 -15.26 -7.48
N SER A 337 -12.86 -15.99 -7.62
CA SER A 337 -12.40 -16.51 -8.93
C SER A 337 -13.50 -17.26 -9.69
N GLU A 338 -14.23 -18.14 -8.99
CA GLU A 338 -15.28 -18.99 -9.58
C GLU A 338 -16.70 -18.37 -9.45
N VAL A 339 -16.76 -17.08 -9.10
CA VAL A 339 -18.00 -16.39 -8.70
C VAL A 339 -18.34 -15.24 -9.64
N THR A 340 -17.46 -14.24 -9.75
CA THR A 340 -17.68 -13.07 -10.63
C THR A 340 -17.54 -13.41 -12.11
N VAL A 341 -16.89 -14.52 -12.43
CA VAL A 341 -16.87 -15.12 -13.77
C VAL A 341 -18.29 -15.40 -14.30
N ASN A 342 -19.25 -15.74 -13.43
CA ASN A 342 -20.60 -16.11 -13.83
C ASN A 342 -21.51 -14.92 -14.20
N ILE A 343 -21.04 -13.67 -14.03
CA ILE A 343 -21.82 -12.46 -14.36
C ILE A 343 -22.13 -12.43 -15.88
N SER A 344 -21.15 -12.71 -16.73
CA SER A 344 -21.33 -12.72 -18.19
C SER A 344 -22.14 -13.93 -18.70
N PRO A 345 -21.91 -15.19 -18.27
CA PRO A 345 -22.80 -16.32 -18.56
C PRO A 345 -24.28 -16.07 -18.23
N LEU A 346 -24.58 -15.49 -17.06
CA LEU A 346 -25.96 -15.16 -16.67
C LEU A 346 -26.57 -14.06 -17.54
N HIS A 347 -25.76 -13.08 -17.97
CA HIS A 347 -26.21 -12.09 -18.93
C HIS A 347 -26.45 -12.73 -20.31
N ILE A 348 -25.55 -13.57 -20.82
CA ILE A 348 -25.68 -14.33 -22.07
C ILE A 348 -26.98 -15.14 -22.11
N GLU A 349 -27.27 -15.94 -21.07
CA GLU A 349 -28.54 -16.67 -20.96
C GLU A 349 -29.75 -15.73 -21.12
N SER A 350 -29.76 -14.60 -20.39
CA SER A 350 -30.91 -13.68 -20.41
C SER A 350 -31.04 -12.85 -21.68
N ALA A 351 -29.94 -12.36 -22.26
CA ALA A 351 -29.92 -11.54 -23.46
C ALA A 351 -30.38 -12.33 -24.70
N GLN A 352 -30.09 -13.64 -24.71
CA GLN A 352 -30.53 -14.58 -25.75
C GLN A 352 -31.94 -15.16 -25.48
N GLY A 353 -32.57 -14.82 -24.34
CA GLY A 353 -33.89 -15.34 -23.94
C GLY A 353 -33.91 -16.82 -23.57
N TRP A 354 -32.76 -17.39 -23.19
CA TRP A 354 -32.61 -18.79 -22.82
C TRP A 354 -33.05 -19.07 -21.37
N SER A 355 -33.29 -20.35 -21.06
CA SER A 355 -33.58 -20.80 -19.69
C SER A 355 -32.34 -20.62 -18.82
N SER A 356 -32.48 -19.97 -17.66
CA SER A 356 -31.30 -19.68 -16.83
C SER A 356 -30.91 -20.81 -15.89
N THR A 357 -29.61 -21.02 -15.72
CA THR A 357 -29.00 -22.01 -14.81
C THR A 357 -29.43 -21.83 -13.34
N ILE A 358 -29.78 -20.60 -12.93
CA ILE A 358 -30.26 -20.29 -11.57
C ILE A 358 -31.62 -20.92 -11.25
N ASP A 359 -32.42 -21.27 -12.27
CA ASP A 359 -33.72 -21.93 -12.10
C ASP A 359 -33.59 -23.44 -11.80
N SER A 360 -32.37 -23.97 -11.76
CA SER A 360 -32.15 -25.38 -11.45
C SER A 360 -32.58 -25.70 -10.00
N PRO A 361 -33.26 -26.84 -9.75
CA PRO A 361 -33.77 -27.17 -8.41
C PRO A 361 -32.69 -27.18 -7.32
N GLY A 362 -31.46 -27.58 -7.66
CA GLY A 362 -30.32 -27.57 -6.74
C GLY A 362 -29.92 -26.15 -6.32
N HIS A 363 -29.85 -25.23 -7.27
CA HIS A 363 -29.52 -23.83 -7.04
C HIS A 363 -30.60 -23.15 -6.17
N LEU A 364 -31.87 -23.23 -6.57
CA LEU A 364 -33.01 -22.70 -5.80
C LEU A 364 -33.04 -23.26 -4.37
N SER A 365 -32.82 -24.57 -4.17
CA SER A 365 -32.81 -25.18 -2.83
C SER A 365 -31.67 -24.70 -1.93
N THR A 366 -30.57 -24.22 -2.52
CA THR A 366 -29.43 -23.67 -1.79
C THR A 366 -29.69 -22.22 -1.41
N LEU A 367 -30.24 -21.44 -2.34
CA LEU A 367 -30.64 -20.04 -2.14
C LEU A 367 -31.75 -19.90 -1.08
N ASP A 368 -32.75 -20.78 -1.10
CA ASP A 368 -33.81 -20.81 -0.07
C ASP A 368 -33.25 -21.18 1.32
N ARG A 369 -32.33 -22.15 1.39
CA ARG A 369 -31.66 -22.51 2.66
C ARG A 369 -30.82 -21.37 3.21
N TYR A 370 -30.19 -20.58 2.34
CA TYR A 370 -29.44 -19.40 2.72
C TYR A 370 -30.35 -18.30 3.29
N PHE A 371 -31.41 -17.93 2.57
CA PHE A 371 -32.34 -16.89 3.02
C PHE A 371 -33.26 -17.31 4.17
N ALA A 372 -33.37 -18.60 4.49
CA ALA A 372 -34.04 -19.09 5.69
C ALA A 372 -33.28 -18.79 6.99
N ARG A 373 -31.99 -18.45 6.92
CA ARG A 373 -31.19 -18.04 8.10
C ARG A 373 -31.57 -16.62 8.57
N PRO A 374 -31.48 -16.33 9.88
CA PRO A 374 -31.44 -14.95 10.40
C PRO A 374 -30.42 -14.10 9.63
N VAL A 375 -30.69 -12.82 9.42
CA VAL A 375 -29.84 -11.98 8.56
C VAL A 375 -28.44 -11.83 9.17
N GLU A 376 -28.37 -11.84 10.49
CA GLU A 376 -27.20 -11.69 11.34
C GLU A 376 -26.28 -12.93 11.27
N GLU A 377 -26.80 -14.08 10.85
CA GLU A 377 -26.06 -15.35 10.64
C GLU A 377 -25.66 -15.58 9.18
N ARG A 378 -26.01 -14.66 8.27
CA ARG A 378 -25.70 -14.81 6.85
C ARG A 378 -24.27 -14.35 6.56
N SER A 379 -23.66 -15.03 5.60
CA SER A 379 -22.39 -14.64 5.00
C SER A 379 -22.34 -15.17 3.58
N TYR A 380 -22.24 -14.28 2.59
CA TYR A 380 -22.20 -14.61 1.16
C TYR A 380 -21.12 -15.68 0.86
N ALA A 381 -19.96 -15.61 1.52
CA ALA A 381 -18.86 -16.56 1.38
C ALA A 381 -19.23 -18.02 1.75
N SER A 382 -20.29 -18.21 2.55
CA SER A 382 -20.83 -19.52 2.96
C SER A 382 -22.13 -19.91 2.24
N SER A 383 -22.57 -19.13 1.26
CA SER A 383 -23.88 -19.31 0.60
C SER A 383 -23.94 -20.51 -0.33
N GLY A 384 -22.84 -20.84 -1.01
CA GLY A 384 -22.83 -21.84 -2.10
C GLY A 384 -23.56 -21.40 -3.38
N THR A 385 -23.97 -20.13 -3.47
CA THR A 385 -24.65 -19.47 -4.60
C THR A 385 -24.25 -17.98 -4.68
N ASN A 386 -22.98 -17.67 -4.38
CA ASN A 386 -22.50 -16.31 -4.20
C ASN A 386 -22.46 -15.47 -5.49
N GLU A 387 -22.55 -16.11 -6.65
CA GLU A 387 -22.75 -15.47 -7.96
C GLU A 387 -24.06 -14.66 -8.00
N ILE A 388 -25.07 -15.07 -7.23
CA ILE A 388 -26.39 -14.41 -7.18
C ILE A 388 -26.36 -13.06 -6.46
N VAL A 389 -25.34 -12.80 -5.64
CA VAL A 389 -25.09 -11.44 -5.11
C VAL A 389 -24.97 -10.46 -6.28
N PHE A 390 -24.15 -10.80 -7.25
CA PHE A 390 -23.84 -9.95 -8.40
C PHE A 390 -25.06 -9.86 -9.34
N ASP A 391 -25.66 -11.00 -9.64
CA ASP A 391 -26.80 -11.05 -10.57
C ASP A 391 -28.10 -10.43 -9.99
N HIS A 392 -28.27 -10.34 -8.66
CA HIS A 392 -29.33 -9.55 -8.04
C HIS A 392 -29.21 -8.04 -8.34
N LEU A 393 -28.00 -7.48 -8.47
CA LEU A 393 -27.81 -6.07 -8.83
C LEU A 393 -28.26 -5.84 -10.29
N ARG A 394 -27.80 -6.71 -11.21
CA ARG A 394 -28.23 -6.67 -12.62
C ARG A 394 -29.75 -6.79 -12.76
N ARG A 395 -30.40 -7.75 -12.09
CA ARG A 395 -31.86 -7.90 -12.16
C ARG A 395 -32.61 -6.75 -11.48
N GLY A 396 -32.05 -6.21 -10.40
CA GLY A 396 -32.59 -5.08 -9.64
C GLY A 396 -32.55 -3.73 -10.36
N PHE A 397 -31.57 -3.49 -11.24
CA PHE A 397 -31.36 -2.19 -11.92
C PHE A 397 -31.41 -2.25 -13.45
N GLY A 398 -31.36 -3.45 -14.03
CA GLY A 398 -31.25 -3.68 -15.48
C GLY A 398 -29.83 -4.03 -15.93
N ASP A 399 -29.73 -4.51 -17.16
CA ASP A 399 -28.47 -4.98 -17.75
C ASP A 399 -27.44 -3.84 -17.92
N GLU A 400 -27.91 -2.58 -17.95
CA GLU A 400 -27.12 -1.35 -17.95
C GLU A 400 -26.26 -1.14 -16.67
N PHE A 401 -26.56 -1.86 -15.58
CA PHE A 401 -25.84 -1.71 -14.30
C PHE A 401 -24.36 -2.09 -14.41
N TYR A 402 -24.05 -3.23 -15.02
CA TYR A 402 -22.68 -3.73 -15.13
C TYR A 402 -21.79 -2.96 -16.13
N PRO A 403 -22.27 -2.51 -17.31
CA PRO A 403 -21.55 -1.55 -18.15
C PRO A 403 -21.13 -0.30 -17.37
N ARG A 404 -22.07 0.32 -16.64
CA ARG A 404 -21.84 1.54 -15.82
C ARG A 404 -20.82 1.28 -14.71
N LEU A 405 -20.96 0.18 -13.97
CA LEU A 405 -20.03 -0.20 -12.90
C LEU A 405 -18.61 -0.44 -13.44
N ASN A 406 -18.48 -1.21 -14.53
CA ASN A 406 -17.18 -1.53 -15.10
C ASN A 406 -16.50 -0.31 -15.75
N GLN A 407 -17.28 0.63 -16.29
CA GLN A 407 -16.77 1.89 -16.80
C GLN A 407 -16.15 2.75 -15.70
N GLU A 408 -16.88 2.97 -14.59
CA GLU A 408 -16.38 3.71 -13.44
C GLU A 408 -15.14 3.01 -12.83
N MET A 409 -15.18 1.68 -12.72
CA MET A 409 -14.04 0.87 -12.29
C MET A 409 -12.81 1.00 -13.19
N ARG A 410 -12.97 1.16 -14.52
CA ARG A 410 -11.85 1.44 -15.43
C ARG A 410 -11.28 2.84 -15.25
N VAL A 411 -12.12 3.85 -15.04
CA VAL A 411 -11.64 5.22 -14.78
C VAL A 411 -10.82 5.27 -13.49
N ILE A 412 -11.30 4.64 -12.42
CA ILE A 412 -10.59 4.46 -11.13
C ILE A 412 -9.23 3.76 -11.36
N ALA A 413 -9.18 2.68 -12.14
CA ALA A 413 -7.95 1.95 -12.43
C ALA A 413 -6.96 2.76 -13.29
N ALA A 414 -7.44 3.47 -14.30
CA ALA A 414 -6.61 4.32 -15.19
C ALA A 414 -5.98 5.50 -14.43
N ARG A 415 -6.69 6.04 -13.42
CA ARG A 415 -6.19 7.08 -12.50
C ARG A 415 -5.23 6.55 -11.44
N GLY A 416 -5.18 5.23 -11.22
CA GLY A 416 -4.35 4.58 -10.21
C GLY A 416 -4.98 4.55 -8.81
N GLU A 417 -6.25 4.94 -8.70
CA GLU A 417 -6.99 4.97 -7.43
C GLU A 417 -7.25 3.56 -6.86
N SER A 418 -7.14 2.51 -7.69
CA SER A 418 -7.21 1.10 -7.28
C SER A 418 -5.88 0.35 -7.37
N ASP A 419 -4.74 1.03 -7.40
CA ASP A 419 -3.43 0.38 -7.31
C ASP A 419 -3.28 -0.32 -5.94
N SER A 420 -2.79 -1.56 -5.93
CA SER A 420 -2.43 -2.33 -4.73
C SER A 420 -3.50 -2.49 -3.62
N LEU A 421 -4.79 -2.49 -3.97
CA LEU A 421 -5.87 -2.65 -2.97
C LEU A 421 -5.86 -4.03 -2.27
N THR A 422 -6.04 -4.00 -0.95
CA THR A 422 -6.35 -5.19 -0.15
C THR A 422 -7.74 -5.73 -0.50
N ASP A 423 -7.99 -7.00 -0.20
CA ASP A 423 -9.29 -7.64 -0.43
C ASP A 423 -10.45 -6.96 0.31
N GLU A 424 -10.19 -6.34 1.45
CA GLU A 424 -11.18 -5.52 2.16
C GLU A 424 -11.41 -4.20 1.43
N ALA A 425 -10.35 -3.51 1.00
CA ALA A 425 -10.49 -2.28 0.22
C ALA A 425 -11.23 -2.52 -1.12
N LYS A 426 -11.00 -3.66 -1.79
CA LYS A 426 -11.77 -4.08 -2.98
C LYS A 426 -13.26 -4.28 -2.69
N ARG A 427 -13.61 -4.91 -1.55
CA ARG A 427 -15.01 -5.06 -1.10
C ARG A 427 -15.67 -3.71 -0.90
N GLN A 428 -15.01 -2.82 -0.17
CA GLN A 428 -15.55 -1.48 0.12
C GLN A 428 -15.66 -0.63 -1.16
N LEU A 429 -14.66 -0.69 -2.06
CA LEU A 429 -14.70 -0.03 -3.36
C LEU A 429 -15.85 -0.55 -4.22
N PHE A 430 -15.99 -1.87 -4.37
CA PHE A 430 -17.12 -2.47 -5.07
C PHE A 430 -18.46 -1.99 -4.49
N ALA A 431 -18.60 -2.02 -3.17
CA ALA A 431 -19.83 -1.68 -2.50
C ALA A 431 -20.23 -0.21 -2.74
N ILE A 432 -19.33 0.75 -2.50
CA ILE A 432 -19.64 2.18 -2.69
C ILE A 432 -19.85 2.54 -4.16
N THR A 433 -19.07 1.96 -5.08
CA THR A 433 -19.24 2.22 -6.51
C THR A 433 -20.55 1.63 -7.04
N ALA A 434 -20.93 0.42 -6.58
CA ALA A 434 -22.23 -0.17 -6.89
C ALA A 434 -23.40 0.71 -6.40
N ALA A 435 -23.31 1.27 -5.18
CA ALA A 435 -24.33 2.15 -4.63
C ALA A 435 -24.44 3.48 -5.39
N ARG A 436 -23.31 4.10 -5.75
CA ARG A 436 -23.28 5.33 -6.57
C ARG A 436 -23.82 5.09 -7.98
N VAL A 437 -23.46 3.99 -8.62
CA VAL A 437 -23.97 3.61 -9.94
C VAL A 437 -25.47 3.30 -9.89
N ALA A 438 -25.94 2.65 -8.81
CA ALA A 438 -27.35 2.41 -8.53
C ALA A 438 -28.17 3.67 -8.22
N ASP A 439 -27.52 4.79 -7.88
CA ASP A 439 -28.14 5.95 -7.22
C ASP A 439 -29.02 5.55 -6.02
N ARG A 440 -28.52 4.60 -5.21
CA ARG A 440 -29.24 4.01 -4.07
C ARG A 440 -28.34 3.61 -2.91
N ASP A 441 -28.86 3.77 -1.71
CA ASP A 441 -28.31 3.18 -0.48
C ASP A 441 -28.49 1.65 -0.49
N LEU A 442 -27.41 0.94 -0.82
CA LEU A 442 -27.37 -0.53 -0.86
C LEU A 442 -27.03 -1.18 0.50
N ARG A 443 -26.98 -0.45 1.63
CA ARG A 443 -26.64 -1.03 2.93
C ARG A 443 -27.52 -2.22 3.31
N GLU A 444 -28.84 -2.11 3.11
CA GLU A 444 -29.76 -3.21 3.38
C GLU A 444 -29.53 -4.41 2.45
N PHE A 445 -29.21 -4.18 1.17
CA PHE A 445 -28.86 -5.23 0.23
C PHE A 445 -27.60 -6.00 0.67
N PHE A 446 -26.54 -5.28 1.05
CA PHE A 446 -25.31 -5.90 1.55
C PHE A 446 -25.52 -6.62 2.89
N ARG A 447 -26.34 -6.06 3.79
CA ARG A 447 -26.74 -6.71 5.05
C ARG A 447 -27.47 -8.03 4.80
N GLN A 448 -28.42 -8.06 3.86
CA GLN A 448 -29.19 -9.27 3.51
C GLN A 448 -28.31 -10.41 2.97
N TRP A 449 -27.13 -10.08 2.44
CA TRP A 449 -26.09 -10.99 1.98
C TRP A 449 -24.94 -11.23 2.99
N GLY A 450 -24.96 -10.58 4.15
CA GLY A 450 -23.86 -10.69 5.12
C GLY A 450 -22.51 -10.20 4.57
N ILE A 451 -22.53 -9.11 3.79
CA ILE A 451 -21.33 -8.40 3.33
C ILE A 451 -21.12 -7.22 4.28
N ALA A 452 -20.01 -7.23 5.02
CA ALA A 452 -19.68 -6.17 5.96
C ALA A 452 -19.28 -4.88 5.21
N LEU A 453 -19.73 -3.74 5.73
CA LEU A 453 -19.38 -2.41 5.23
C LEU A 453 -18.56 -1.68 6.30
N SER A 454 -17.54 -0.94 5.88
CA SER A 454 -16.81 -0.06 6.80
C SER A 454 -17.71 1.11 7.25
N PRO A 455 -17.42 1.76 8.39
CA PRO A 455 -18.16 2.94 8.82
C PRO A 455 -18.17 4.07 7.76
N ALA A 456 -17.03 4.29 7.10
CA ALA A 456 -16.90 5.27 6.01
C ALA A 456 -17.77 4.91 4.80
N THR A 457 -17.77 3.64 4.37
CA THR A 457 -18.64 3.15 3.28
C THR A 457 -20.11 3.28 3.64
N SER A 458 -20.49 2.89 4.86
CA SER A 458 -21.86 2.96 5.36
C SER A 458 -22.36 4.41 5.42
N THR A 459 -21.53 5.34 5.87
CA THR A 459 -21.85 6.78 5.90
C THR A 459 -22.01 7.33 4.48
N ALA A 460 -21.07 7.03 3.58
CA ALA A 460 -21.14 7.50 2.19
C ALA A 460 -22.33 6.91 1.39
N MET A 461 -22.87 5.75 1.78
CA MET A 461 -24.12 5.20 1.24
C MET A 461 -25.37 5.84 1.84
N ALA A 462 -25.31 6.32 3.09
CA ALA A 462 -26.47 6.88 3.79
C ALA A 462 -27.00 8.18 3.17
N GLU A 463 -26.15 8.87 2.42
CA GLU A 463 -26.49 10.09 1.67
C GLU A 463 -27.27 9.81 0.36
N LEU A 464 -27.36 8.55 -0.06
CA LEU A 464 -28.09 8.13 -1.26
C LEU A 464 -29.55 7.78 -0.94
N PRO A 465 -30.47 7.88 -1.92
CA PRO A 465 -31.86 7.47 -1.71
C PRO A 465 -31.98 6.00 -1.29
N ALA A 466 -32.81 5.70 -0.28
CA ALA A 466 -33.03 4.33 0.15
C ALA A 466 -33.64 3.45 -0.96
N LEU A 467 -33.24 2.17 -1.00
CA LEU A 467 -33.94 1.15 -1.80
C LEU A 467 -35.44 1.14 -1.46
N THR A 468 -36.27 1.17 -2.49
CA THR A 468 -37.73 1.04 -2.39
C THR A 468 -38.20 -0.40 -2.58
N GLU A 469 -37.44 -1.21 -3.33
CA GLU A 469 -37.75 -2.60 -3.65
C GLU A 469 -36.73 -3.58 -3.05
N PRO A 470 -37.16 -4.76 -2.57
CA PRO A 470 -36.28 -5.74 -1.93
C PRO A 470 -35.54 -6.59 -2.97
N ILE A 471 -34.66 -5.98 -3.77
CA ILE A 471 -33.99 -6.59 -4.95
C ILE A 471 -33.25 -7.91 -4.64
N TRP A 472 -32.88 -8.16 -3.38
CA TRP A 472 -32.32 -9.43 -2.91
C TRP A 472 -33.32 -10.60 -2.87
N ARG A 473 -34.58 -10.39 -3.27
CA ARG A 473 -35.62 -11.43 -3.38
C ARG A 473 -35.79 -11.98 -4.80
N ASN A 474 -34.98 -11.59 -5.77
CA ASN A 474 -34.99 -12.15 -7.13
C ASN A 474 -34.40 -13.58 -7.16
N ARG A 475 -35.08 -14.57 -6.59
CA ARG A 475 -34.54 -15.93 -6.44
C ARG A 475 -34.65 -16.79 -7.70
N HIS A 476 -35.71 -16.60 -8.48
CA HIS A 476 -35.93 -17.26 -9.76
C HIS A 476 -35.64 -16.27 -10.90
N SER A 477 -35.18 -16.74 -12.07
CA SER A 477 -35.02 -15.92 -13.29
C SER A 477 -36.30 -15.21 -13.75
N ARG A 478 -37.47 -15.66 -13.27
CA ARG A 478 -38.80 -15.11 -13.56
C ARG A 478 -39.26 -14.04 -12.57
N ASP A 479 -38.56 -13.87 -11.45
CA ASP A 479 -38.85 -12.78 -10.52
C ASP A 479 -38.52 -11.44 -11.19
N ARG A 480 -39.33 -10.42 -10.90
CA ARG A 480 -39.27 -9.10 -11.55
C ARG A 480 -39.25 -7.98 -10.51
N ILE A 481 -38.45 -8.16 -9.46
CA ILE A 481 -38.26 -7.15 -8.41
C ILE A 481 -37.17 -6.20 -8.89
N ARG A 482 -37.57 -5.06 -9.42
CA ARG A 482 -36.71 -4.05 -10.02
C ARG A 482 -36.93 -2.73 -9.29
N GLU A 483 -35.84 -2.15 -8.79
CA GLU A 483 -35.83 -0.84 -8.12
C GLU A 483 -36.13 0.27 -9.12
N ASP A 484 -35.33 0.35 -10.18
CA ASP A 484 -35.52 1.27 -11.30
C ASP A 484 -34.93 0.64 -12.57
N THR A 485 -35.34 1.13 -13.74
CA THR A 485 -34.63 0.82 -15.00
C THR A 485 -33.68 1.96 -15.30
N MET A 486 -32.38 1.68 -15.26
CA MET A 486 -31.37 2.65 -15.67
C MET A 486 -31.56 3.05 -17.15
N PRO A 487 -31.26 4.30 -17.53
CA PRO A 487 -31.17 4.68 -18.94
C PRO A 487 -30.13 3.84 -19.68
N ALA A 488 -30.26 3.74 -21.00
CA ALA A 488 -29.25 3.11 -21.86
C ALA A 488 -27.85 3.65 -21.56
N PHE A 489 -26.85 2.77 -21.53
CA PHE A 489 -25.47 3.15 -21.28
C PHE A 489 -24.90 3.91 -22.48
N THR A 490 -24.67 5.21 -22.28
CA THR A 490 -23.96 6.07 -23.24
C THR A 490 -22.67 6.56 -22.60
N TYR A 491 -21.56 6.39 -23.31
CA TYR A 491 -20.23 6.78 -22.88
C TYR A 491 -19.72 7.97 -23.70
N PRO A 492 -18.94 8.89 -23.09
CA PRO A 492 -18.18 9.90 -23.81
C PRO A 492 -17.18 9.31 -24.82
N THR A 493 -16.96 10.03 -25.91
CA THR A 493 -15.94 9.77 -26.93
C THR A 493 -15.14 11.06 -27.16
N GLY A 494 -13.93 10.94 -27.68
CA GLY A 494 -12.99 12.05 -27.86
C GLY A 494 -11.52 11.58 -27.91
N SER A 495 -10.60 12.54 -27.99
CA SER A 495 -9.15 12.29 -28.12
C SER A 495 -8.33 13.29 -27.32
N ILE A 496 -7.10 12.93 -26.98
CA ILE A 496 -6.05 13.85 -26.50
C ILE A 496 -4.91 13.76 -27.51
N ASP A 497 -4.35 14.91 -27.88
CA ASP A 497 -3.18 14.96 -28.77
C ASP A 497 -1.91 14.46 -28.06
N ARG A 498 -0.92 14.04 -28.85
CA ARG A 498 0.38 13.62 -28.31
C ARG A 498 1.04 14.77 -27.54
N ILE A 499 1.57 14.45 -26.35
CA ILE A 499 2.29 15.39 -25.50
C ILE A 499 3.78 15.05 -25.53
N ASP A 500 4.60 16.01 -26.00
CA ASP A 500 6.06 15.88 -26.06
C ASP A 500 6.79 16.43 -24.81
N GLU A 501 6.05 16.99 -23.84
CA GLU A 501 6.58 17.34 -22.52
C GLU A 501 7.10 16.08 -21.80
N GLN A 502 8.34 16.13 -21.31
CA GLN A 502 8.92 15.05 -20.50
C GLN A 502 8.74 15.36 -19.02
N VAL A 503 8.26 14.39 -18.26
CA VAL A 503 7.96 14.53 -16.82
C VAL A 503 8.94 13.72 -15.97
N ALA A 504 9.26 14.20 -14.78
CA ALA A 504 10.07 13.44 -13.82
C ALA A 504 9.26 12.31 -13.16
N VAL A 505 9.93 11.28 -12.65
CA VAL A 505 9.28 10.29 -11.76
C VAL A 505 8.66 11.02 -10.55
N GLY A 506 7.43 10.66 -10.20
CA GLY A 506 6.65 11.27 -9.13
C GLY A 506 5.84 12.52 -9.52
N GLN A 507 6.11 13.14 -10.68
CA GLN A 507 5.38 14.33 -11.15
C GLN A 507 3.90 14.03 -11.44
N ARG A 508 3.00 14.85 -10.88
CA ARG A 508 1.52 14.74 -10.95
C ARG A 508 0.88 15.74 -11.92
N GLN A 509 1.61 16.75 -12.40
CA GLN A 509 1.09 17.84 -13.23
C GLN A 509 2.00 18.11 -14.43
N LEU A 510 1.40 18.50 -15.56
CA LEU A 510 2.11 19.05 -16.72
C LEU A 510 2.20 20.58 -16.61
N ALA A 511 3.16 21.19 -17.31
CA ALA A 511 3.27 22.65 -17.39
C ALA A 511 2.07 23.29 -18.11
N THR A 512 1.43 22.56 -19.04
CA THR A 512 0.15 22.92 -19.66
C THR A 512 -0.83 21.76 -19.50
N ALA A 513 -2.05 22.05 -19.04
CA ALA A 513 -3.06 21.01 -18.86
C ALA A 513 -3.42 20.34 -20.21
N PRO A 514 -3.56 19.01 -20.26
CA PRO A 514 -3.90 18.32 -21.50
C PRO A 514 -5.34 18.65 -21.92
N GLU A 515 -5.55 19.08 -23.16
CA GLU A 515 -6.88 19.32 -23.71
C GLU A 515 -7.44 18.07 -24.38
N ALA A 516 -8.75 17.84 -24.23
CA ALA A 516 -9.46 16.78 -24.94
C ALA A 516 -10.33 17.38 -26.05
N THR A 517 -10.17 16.85 -27.26
CA THR A 517 -10.82 17.28 -28.50
C THR A 517 -11.87 16.27 -28.97
N GLY A 518 -12.78 16.69 -29.85
CA GLY A 518 -13.79 15.80 -30.44
C GLY A 518 -14.83 15.23 -29.46
N LEU A 519 -15.06 15.91 -28.32
CA LEU A 519 -15.94 15.40 -27.26
C LEU A 519 -17.41 15.27 -27.72
N ALA A 520 -17.91 14.03 -27.79
CA ALA A 520 -19.31 13.71 -28.07
C ALA A 520 -19.75 12.44 -27.31
N ASN A 521 -21.02 12.32 -26.92
CA ASN A 521 -21.55 11.05 -26.42
C ASN A 521 -21.70 10.04 -27.58
N SER A 522 -21.63 8.76 -27.26
CA SER A 522 -21.72 7.64 -28.24
C SER A 522 -23.02 7.58 -29.05
N ASP A 523 -24.10 8.20 -28.56
CA ASP A 523 -25.37 8.36 -29.27
C ASP A 523 -25.50 9.72 -29.99
N GLY A 524 -24.52 10.61 -29.83
CA GLY A 524 -24.53 11.98 -30.35
C GLY A 524 -25.46 12.95 -29.61
N VAL A 525 -25.99 12.58 -28.44
CA VAL A 525 -26.98 13.40 -27.69
C VAL A 525 -26.37 13.93 -26.38
N GLY A 526 -26.79 15.12 -25.98
CA GLY A 526 -26.40 15.71 -24.70
C GLY A 526 -25.01 16.35 -24.71
N SER A 527 -24.47 16.57 -23.51
CA SER A 527 -23.23 17.32 -23.28
C SER A 527 -22.19 16.53 -22.47
N ILE A 528 -20.92 16.91 -22.63
CA ILE A 528 -19.77 16.40 -21.88
C ILE A 528 -19.04 17.57 -21.23
N ARG A 529 -18.61 17.38 -19.99
CA ARG A 529 -17.73 18.29 -19.26
C ARG A 529 -16.40 17.63 -18.95
N VAL A 530 -15.30 18.37 -19.07
CA VAL A 530 -14.02 18.01 -18.43
C VAL A 530 -14.22 18.12 -16.93
N GLN A 531 -13.73 17.14 -16.17
CA GLN A 531 -13.73 17.14 -14.71
C GLN A 531 -12.36 17.54 -14.17
N ASP A 532 -11.31 16.83 -14.61
CA ASP A 532 -9.93 17.06 -14.19
C ASP A 532 -8.92 16.49 -15.21
N HIS A 533 -7.65 16.62 -14.86
CA HIS A 533 -6.51 16.06 -15.59
C HIS A 533 -5.70 15.19 -14.62
N THR A 534 -4.96 14.21 -15.14
CA THR A 534 -4.13 13.30 -14.33
C THR A 534 -2.80 13.03 -15.03
N VAL A 535 -1.70 13.05 -14.29
CA VAL A 535 -0.40 12.51 -14.74
C VAL A 535 -0.01 11.34 -13.85
N ARG A 536 0.41 10.23 -14.46
CA ARG A 536 1.05 9.10 -13.77
C ARG A 536 2.46 8.93 -14.33
N ALA A 537 3.46 9.19 -13.50
CA ALA A 537 4.88 9.10 -13.84
C ALA A 537 5.60 8.22 -12.80
N ASN A 538 5.29 6.92 -12.79
CA ASN A 538 5.72 6.00 -11.71
C ASN A 538 7.00 5.20 -12.03
N ALA A 539 7.54 5.32 -13.24
CA ALA A 539 8.79 4.69 -13.67
C ALA A 539 9.39 5.49 -14.82
N ALA A 540 10.72 5.57 -14.91
CA ALA A 540 11.40 6.23 -16.01
C ALA A 540 11.36 5.38 -17.31
N GLY A 541 11.25 6.04 -18.46
CA GLY A 541 11.24 5.42 -19.79
C GLY A 541 10.37 6.16 -20.81
N VAL A 542 10.63 5.90 -22.09
CA VAL A 542 9.78 6.38 -23.19
C VAL A 542 8.45 5.63 -23.14
N GLY A 543 7.34 6.35 -23.02
CA GLY A 543 6.00 5.77 -22.86
C GLY A 543 5.74 5.11 -21.51
N ALA A 544 6.61 5.30 -20.51
CA ALA A 544 6.46 4.71 -19.17
C ALA A 544 5.45 5.46 -18.28
N GLY A 545 5.04 6.66 -18.67
CA GLY A 545 4.03 7.45 -17.99
C GLY A 545 2.79 7.70 -18.84
N THR A 546 1.77 8.30 -18.25
CA THR A 546 0.55 8.72 -18.95
C THR A 546 0.09 10.09 -18.49
N ALA A 547 -0.41 10.89 -19.43
CA ALA A 547 -1.28 12.02 -19.16
C ALA A 547 -2.70 11.64 -19.56
N GLY A 548 -3.71 12.14 -18.85
CA GLY A 548 -5.10 11.92 -19.21
C GLY A 548 -6.02 13.04 -18.78
N VAL A 549 -7.20 13.04 -19.40
CA VAL A 549 -8.31 13.97 -19.13
C VAL A 549 -9.51 13.13 -18.74
N THR A 550 -10.04 13.38 -17.54
CA THR A 550 -11.29 12.74 -17.11
C THR A 550 -12.45 13.63 -17.52
N VAL A 551 -13.40 13.05 -18.22
CA VAL A 551 -14.64 13.72 -18.62
C VAL A 551 -15.83 13.00 -18.03
N ALA A 552 -16.97 13.69 -17.94
CA ALA A 552 -18.25 13.07 -17.61
C ALA A 552 -19.36 13.61 -18.51
N ASN A 553 -20.32 12.76 -18.85
CA ASN A 553 -21.56 13.20 -19.48
C ASN A 553 -22.59 13.68 -18.44
N GLU A 554 -23.72 14.18 -18.93
CA GLU A 554 -24.86 14.64 -18.11
C GLU A 554 -25.51 13.55 -17.24
N SER A 555 -25.36 12.26 -17.61
CA SER A 555 -25.76 11.13 -16.78
C SER A 555 -24.72 10.74 -15.70
N GLY A 556 -23.64 11.51 -15.57
CA GLY A 556 -22.56 11.27 -14.60
C GLY A 556 -21.61 10.14 -14.98
N ILE A 557 -21.76 9.50 -16.15
CA ILE A 557 -20.86 8.45 -16.61
C ILE A 557 -19.50 9.09 -16.93
N ARG A 558 -18.45 8.63 -16.23
CA ARG A 558 -17.08 9.08 -16.45
C ARG A 558 -16.41 8.31 -17.59
N GLU A 559 -15.46 8.97 -18.23
CA GLU A 559 -14.54 8.41 -19.21
C GLU A 559 -13.18 9.10 -19.05
N MET A 560 -12.10 8.40 -19.37
CA MET A 560 -10.75 8.92 -19.32
C MET A 560 -10.06 8.64 -20.66
N PHE A 561 -9.71 9.71 -21.36
CA PHE A 561 -8.77 9.63 -22.49
C PHE A 561 -7.36 9.76 -21.94
N SER A 562 -6.37 9.12 -22.58
CA SER A 562 -4.97 9.23 -22.18
C SER A 562 -4.00 9.15 -23.36
N THR A 563 -2.83 9.76 -23.18
CA THR A 563 -1.66 9.66 -24.07
C THR A 563 -0.44 9.19 -23.27
N PRO A 564 0.43 8.33 -23.83
CA PRO A 564 1.70 8.01 -23.19
C PRO A 564 2.59 9.26 -23.07
N LEU A 565 3.41 9.28 -22.01
CA LEU A 565 4.45 10.29 -21.76
C LEU A 565 5.83 9.64 -21.72
N THR A 566 6.85 10.40 -22.08
CA THR A 566 8.24 10.07 -21.74
C THR A 566 8.52 10.54 -20.31
N VAL A 567 8.93 9.59 -19.45
CA VAL A 567 9.28 9.87 -18.06
C VAL A 567 10.79 9.81 -17.91
N ARG A 568 11.38 10.85 -17.32
CA ARG A 568 12.80 10.94 -16.98
C ARG A 568 13.00 10.63 -15.48
N PRO A 569 14.14 10.06 -15.02
CA PRO A 569 14.32 9.73 -13.60
C PRO A 569 14.12 10.92 -12.64
N GLY A 570 14.52 12.13 -13.03
CA GLY A 570 14.55 13.29 -12.16
C GLY A 570 15.52 13.09 -11.00
N SER A 571 15.18 13.66 -9.85
CA SER A 571 15.90 13.44 -8.58
C SER A 571 15.18 12.37 -7.77
N MET A 572 15.68 11.13 -7.78
CA MET A 572 15.00 9.98 -7.20
C MET A 572 15.94 8.92 -6.59
N PHE A 573 15.37 8.04 -5.77
CA PHE A 573 15.99 6.89 -5.10
C PHE A 573 15.18 5.63 -5.40
N GLU A 574 15.86 4.52 -5.69
CA GLU A 574 15.30 3.17 -5.74
C GLU A 574 15.86 2.34 -4.58
N PHE A 575 14.96 1.69 -3.83
CA PHE A 575 15.27 0.87 -2.67
C PHE A 575 15.09 -0.61 -3.01
N ILE A 576 16.12 -1.42 -2.75
CA ILE A 576 16.12 -2.85 -3.04
C ILE A 576 16.36 -3.63 -1.74
N GLY A 577 15.61 -4.70 -1.54
CA GLY A 577 15.65 -5.56 -0.36
C GLY A 577 16.35 -6.90 -0.58
N ILE A 578 16.06 -7.84 0.32
CA ILE A 578 16.61 -9.19 0.27
C ILE A 578 16.25 -9.89 -1.05
N ALA A 579 17.18 -10.72 -1.56
CA ALA A 579 17.06 -11.41 -2.84
C ALA A 579 16.81 -10.48 -4.06
N SER A 580 17.29 -9.23 -3.98
CA SER A 580 17.09 -8.20 -5.00
C SER A 580 15.63 -7.85 -5.28
N ARG A 581 14.75 -8.04 -4.29
CA ARG A 581 13.34 -7.65 -4.37
C ARG A 581 13.21 -6.14 -4.33
N TYR A 582 12.43 -5.57 -5.23
CA TYR A 582 12.19 -4.13 -5.29
C TYR A 582 11.26 -3.69 -4.13
N ILE A 583 11.74 -2.79 -3.26
CA ILE A 583 10.98 -2.26 -2.11
C ILE A 583 10.11 -1.06 -2.52
N GLY A 584 10.60 -0.24 -3.45
CA GLY A 584 9.92 0.97 -3.89
C GLY A 584 10.89 2.06 -4.36
N TRP A 585 10.34 3.23 -4.69
CA TRP A 585 11.10 4.44 -5.02
C TRP A 585 10.64 5.66 -4.20
N MET A 586 11.54 6.64 -4.07
CA MET A 586 11.23 7.99 -3.63
C MET A 586 11.71 9.01 -4.67
N ALA A 587 10.91 10.00 -5.05
CA ALA A 587 11.30 11.05 -6.01
C ALA A 587 10.84 12.42 -5.54
N LEU A 588 11.59 13.47 -5.89
CA LEU A 588 11.21 14.86 -5.65
C LEU A 588 10.36 15.37 -6.82
N GLU A 589 9.12 15.79 -6.57
CA GLU A 589 8.27 16.41 -7.59
C GLU A 589 8.77 17.85 -7.92
N PRO A 590 9.15 18.15 -9.18
CA PRO A 590 9.76 19.43 -9.56
C PRO A 590 8.90 20.68 -9.33
N ALA A 591 7.58 20.55 -9.36
CA ALA A 591 6.64 21.68 -9.35
C ALA A 591 6.09 22.02 -7.95
N THR A 592 6.01 21.03 -7.07
CA THR A 592 5.35 21.13 -5.76
C THR A 592 6.32 21.06 -4.58
N HIS A 593 7.56 20.60 -4.84
CA HIS A 593 8.54 20.16 -3.84
C HIS A 593 8.03 19.04 -2.90
N GLU A 594 7.09 18.23 -3.36
CA GLU A 594 6.66 17.03 -2.63
C GLU A 594 7.64 15.87 -2.87
N LEU A 595 8.12 15.26 -1.80
CA LEU A 595 8.71 13.93 -1.83
C LEU A 595 7.60 12.90 -1.99
N ARG A 596 7.68 12.20 -3.11
CA ARG A 596 6.75 11.17 -3.54
C ARG A 596 7.35 9.82 -3.23
N PHE A 597 6.62 8.92 -2.58
CA PHE A 597 7.11 7.59 -2.22
C PHE A 597 6.14 6.51 -2.71
N SER A 598 6.60 5.64 -3.60
CA SER A 598 5.82 4.51 -4.11
C SER A 598 6.36 3.19 -3.59
N ALA A 599 5.57 2.50 -2.78
CA ALA A 599 5.90 1.18 -2.26
C ALA A 599 5.65 0.05 -3.27
N SER A 600 6.53 -0.95 -3.23
CA SER A 600 6.38 -2.25 -3.87
C SER A 600 6.65 -3.32 -2.81
N SER A 601 5.61 -3.89 -2.20
CA SER A 601 5.78 -5.10 -1.37
C SER A 601 4.45 -5.73 -0.95
N GLY A 602 4.35 -7.03 -1.22
CA GLY A 602 3.61 -8.00 -0.39
C GLY A 602 4.57 -8.93 0.37
N TYR A 603 5.81 -8.49 0.61
CA TYR A 603 6.92 -9.27 1.16
C TYR A 603 7.77 -8.40 2.12
N PRO A 604 8.39 -8.98 3.16
CA PRO A 604 9.35 -8.27 4.01
C PRO A 604 10.52 -7.66 3.24
N SER A 605 10.99 -6.49 3.70
CA SER A 605 12.08 -5.75 3.07
C SER A 605 13.42 -6.50 3.17
N HIS A 606 13.79 -6.95 4.37
CA HIS A 606 14.99 -7.76 4.61
C HIS A 606 14.98 -8.50 5.98
N ASP A 607 14.57 -9.77 6.01
CA ASP A 607 14.37 -10.54 7.27
C ASP A 607 15.57 -10.54 8.24
N SER A 608 16.81 -10.52 7.74
CA SER A 608 18.03 -10.46 8.59
C SER A 608 18.18 -9.15 9.39
N PHE A 609 17.40 -8.11 9.09
CA PHE A 609 17.33 -6.84 9.82
C PHE A 609 16.02 -6.72 10.62
N ARG A 610 15.40 -7.84 11.02
CA ARG A 610 14.20 -7.82 11.88
C ARG A 610 14.46 -7.02 13.17
N GLY A 611 13.56 -6.11 13.52
CA GLY A 611 13.71 -5.20 14.66
C GLY A 611 14.74 -4.08 14.45
N ARG A 612 15.08 -3.74 13.19
CA ARG A 612 16.10 -2.74 12.84
C ARG A 612 15.73 -2.00 11.55
N GLU A 613 15.85 -0.67 11.54
CA GLU A 613 15.69 0.16 10.33
C GLU A 613 16.59 -0.37 9.20
N TYR A 614 15.98 -0.69 8.05
CA TYR A 614 16.64 -1.09 6.81
C TYR A 614 16.69 0.06 5.80
N VAL A 615 15.56 0.77 5.65
CA VAL A 615 15.42 2.03 4.89
C VAL A 615 14.92 3.11 5.84
N GLY A 616 15.46 4.32 5.75
CA GLY A 616 14.95 5.49 6.45
C GLY A 616 15.05 6.76 5.61
N VAL A 617 14.13 7.69 5.82
CA VAL A 617 14.19 9.04 5.23
C VAL A 617 13.81 10.05 6.32
N THR A 618 14.48 11.19 6.37
CA THR A 618 14.07 12.32 7.22
C THR A 618 14.24 13.63 6.48
N VAL A 619 13.26 14.53 6.60
CA VAL A 619 13.27 15.87 6.03
C VAL A 619 13.47 16.90 7.14
N TYR A 620 14.41 17.83 6.94
CA TYR A 620 14.67 18.97 7.83
C TYR A 620 14.46 20.28 7.09
N ASP A 621 13.95 21.31 7.79
CA ASP A 621 13.84 22.64 7.22
C ASP A 621 15.19 23.36 7.05
N ASP A 622 15.14 24.56 6.48
CA ASP A 622 16.26 25.50 6.32
C ASP A 622 17.00 25.86 7.64
N ARG A 623 16.43 25.52 8.80
CA ARG A 623 16.97 25.75 10.15
C ARG A 623 17.35 24.45 10.88
N GLY A 624 17.26 23.29 10.22
CA GLY A 624 17.59 21.99 10.78
C GLY A 624 16.55 21.39 11.72
N ARG A 625 15.30 21.84 11.68
CA ARG A 625 14.19 21.22 12.44
C ARG A 625 13.54 20.13 11.62
N GLU A 626 13.26 18.98 12.24
CA GLU A 626 12.60 17.86 11.55
C GLU A 626 11.18 18.25 11.11
N ARG A 627 10.78 17.80 9.91
CA ARG A 627 9.50 18.11 9.26
C ARG A 627 8.69 16.85 8.97
N SER A 628 9.34 15.78 8.53
CA SER A 628 8.75 14.45 8.43
C SER A 628 9.86 13.38 8.46
N SER A 629 9.51 12.16 8.84
CA SER A 629 10.41 11.01 8.79
C SER A 629 9.69 9.71 8.44
N LEU A 630 10.48 8.77 7.94
CA LEU A 630 10.12 7.43 7.49
C LEU A 630 11.17 6.46 8.05
N SER A 631 10.71 5.33 8.58
CA SER A 631 11.55 4.18 8.94
C SER A 631 10.84 2.90 8.52
N ILE A 632 11.55 2.01 7.83
CA ILE A 632 11.07 0.70 7.42
C ILE A 632 12.04 -0.33 8.00
N GLU A 633 11.57 -1.20 8.90
CA GLU A 633 12.41 -2.25 9.47
C GLU A 633 12.52 -3.47 8.54
N GLY A 634 13.49 -4.35 8.80
CA GLY A 634 13.74 -5.53 7.97
C GLY A 634 12.53 -6.45 7.79
N GLN A 635 11.67 -6.63 8.80
CA GLN A 635 10.46 -7.47 8.64
C GLN A 635 9.30 -6.79 7.92
N ASP A 636 9.34 -5.47 7.74
CA ASP A 636 8.18 -4.70 7.30
C ASP A 636 8.04 -4.67 5.78
N THR A 637 6.79 -4.56 5.33
CA THR A 637 6.46 -4.16 3.95
C THR A 637 6.44 -2.63 3.84
N ALA A 638 6.90 -2.06 2.73
CA ALA A 638 6.88 -0.61 2.53
C ALA A 638 5.46 0.01 2.43
N HIS A 639 4.42 -0.79 2.18
CA HIS A 639 3.05 -0.29 1.95
C HIS A 639 2.45 0.53 3.10
N SER A 640 2.60 0.08 4.34
CA SER A 640 2.04 0.75 5.52
C SER A 640 2.70 2.10 5.79
N VAL A 641 4.01 2.19 5.54
CA VAL A 641 4.82 3.37 5.88
C VAL A 641 4.83 4.39 4.74
N ALA A 642 4.81 3.94 3.47
CA ALA A 642 4.81 4.82 2.29
C ALA A 642 3.59 5.77 2.25
N LYS A 643 2.39 5.27 2.57
CA LYS A 643 1.15 6.06 2.50
C LYS A 643 1.16 7.25 3.48
N ALA A 644 1.87 7.15 4.61
CA ALA A 644 1.98 8.22 5.58
C ALA A 644 3.04 9.28 5.20
N PHE A 645 3.98 8.93 4.32
CA PHE A 645 5.08 9.82 3.92
C PHE A 645 4.90 10.44 2.52
N ASP A 646 4.16 9.78 1.61
CA ASP A 646 3.88 10.29 0.25
C ASP A 646 3.21 11.66 0.28
N GLY A 647 3.84 12.67 -0.33
CA GLY A 647 3.39 14.07 -0.28
C GLY A 647 4.09 14.91 0.81
N SER A 648 5.07 14.35 1.54
CA SER A 648 5.93 15.12 2.45
C SER A 648 6.63 16.25 1.70
N ARG A 649 6.51 17.50 2.15
CA ARG A 649 7.21 18.64 1.52
C ARG A 649 8.67 18.70 1.91
N ALA A 650 9.54 18.92 0.93
CA ALA A 650 10.94 19.26 1.09
C ALA A 650 11.24 20.49 0.22
N GLU A 651 10.90 21.68 0.71
CA GLU A 651 10.98 22.94 -0.05
C GLU A 651 12.42 23.29 -0.46
N ASP A 652 12.58 24.18 -1.44
CA ASP A 652 13.90 24.70 -1.82
C ASP A 652 14.67 25.24 -0.61
N GLY A 653 15.94 24.84 -0.48
CA GLY A 653 16.76 25.17 0.68
C GLY A 653 16.71 24.18 1.85
N TRP A 654 15.74 23.25 1.88
CA TRP A 654 15.60 22.22 2.92
C TRP A 654 16.55 21.04 2.70
N TYR A 655 16.58 20.11 3.66
CA TYR A 655 17.53 18.99 3.67
C TYR A 655 16.80 17.64 3.76
N VAL A 656 17.30 16.67 3.01
CA VAL A 656 16.78 15.30 3.00
C VAL A 656 17.91 14.35 3.40
N VAL A 657 17.68 13.57 4.45
CA VAL A 657 18.59 12.52 4.91
C VAL A 657 18.03 11.17 4.52
N VAL A 658 18.74 10.44 3.64
CA VAL A 658 18.38 9.09 3.22
C VAL A 658 19.30 8.08 3.89
N ARG A 659 18.72 7.06 4.54
CA ARG A 659 19.43 6.00 5.26
C ARG A 659 19.14 4.65 4.60
N HIS A 660 20.19 3.85 4.36
CA HIS A 660 20.05 2.51 3.78
C HIS A 660 21.15 1.58 4.28
N ARG A 661 20.79 0.42 4.86
CA ARG A 661 21.77 -0.50 5.46
C ARG A 661 22.74 -1.12 4.47
N GLU A 662 22.31 -1.33 3.22
CA GLU A 662 23.11 -1.95 2.16
C GLU A 662 23.29 -1.01 0.95
N ALA A 663 23.61 0.26 1.21
CA ALA A 663 23.66 1.32 0.18
C ALA A 663 24.49 0.95 -1.06
N ASN A 664 25.67 0.33 -0.89
CA ASN A 664 26.58 0.02 -2.00
C ASN A 664 26.00 -0.97 -3.03
N THR A 665 25.12 -1.89 -2.60
CA THR A 665 24.62 -2.99 -3.44
C THR A 665 23.15 -2.85 -3.82
N ARG A 666 22.38 -2.09 -3.03
CA ARG A 666 20.91 -2.10 -3.04
C ARG A 666 20.23 -0.73 -2.96
N LEU A 667 21.00 0.36 -2.97
CA LEU A 667 20.47 1.70 -3.19
C LEU A 667 20.98 2.22 -4.54
N THR A 668 20.07 2.62 -5.43
CA THR A 668 20.40 3.36 -6.65
C THR A 668 19.73 4.72 -6.56
N TRP A 669 20.40 5.79 -7.03
CA TRP A 669 19.81 7.13 -6.99
C TRP A 669 20.29 8.02 -8.13
N TRP A 670 19.50 9.05 -8.41
CA TRP A 670 19.67 10.02 -9.49
C TRP A 670 19.56 11.43 -8.91
N ASP A 671 20.38 12.35 -9.43
CA ASP A 671 20.27 13.79 -9.24
C ASP A 671 20.02 14.39 -10.62
N ASP A 672 18.78 14.89 -10.83
CA ASP A 672 18.25 15.40 -12.10
C ASP A 672 18.70 14.59 -13.33
N ASP A 673 18.15 13.37 -13.44
CA ASP A 673 18.42 12.36 -14.49
C ASP A 673 19.83 11.74 -14.49
N VAL A 674 20.80 12.30 -13.78
CA VAL A 674 22.16 11.75 -13.71
C VAL A 674 22.22 10.69 -12.61
N GLN A 675 22.30 9.42 -13.03
CA GLN A 675 22.52 8.31 -12.10
C GLN A 675 23.86 8.47 -11.38
N GLN A 676 23.82 8.40 -10.05
CA GLN A 676 24.98 8.64 -9.21
C GLN A 676 25.79 7.34 -9.01
N PRO A 677 27.13 7.43 -8.86
CA PRO A 677 27.96 6.27 -8.54
C PRO A 677 27.50 5.57 -7.25
N ARG A 678 27.60 4.23 -7.24
CA ARG A 678 27.36 3.45 -6.03
C ARG A 678 28.42 3.74 -4.99
N ASP A 679 27.97 3.84 -3.75
CA ASP A 679 28.79 4.23 -2.60
C ASP A 679 28.25 3.55 -1.33
N ALA A 680 29.17 3.18 -0.44
CA ALA A 680 28.91 2.44 0.79
C ALA A 680 28.39 3.30 1.95
N ALA A 681 28.33 4.63 1.82
CA ALA A 681 27.72 5.49 2.82
C ALA A 681 26.27 5.08 3.12
N THR A 682 26.03 4.56 4.32
CA THR A 682 24.70 4.12 4.78
C THR A 682 23.76 5.28 5.14
N VAL A 683 24.27 6.52 5.07
CA VAL A 683 23.54 7.78 5.30
C VAL A 683 23.98 8.75 4.21
N ARG A 684 23.03 9.40 3.55
CA ARG A 684 23.25 10.46 2.57
C ARG A 684 22.56 11.71 3.06
N LEU A 685 23.30 12.81 3.11
CA LEU A 685 22.76 14.13 3.42
C LEU A 685 22.69 14.95 2.12
N LEU A 686 21.49 15.40 1.81
CA LEU A 686 21.16 16.09 0.57
C LEU A 686 20.49 17.41 0.92
N LYS A 687 20.68 18.42 0.07
CA LYS A 687 19.95 19.68 0.09
C LYS A 687 19.08 19.76 -1.16
N VAL A 688 17.86 20.25 -1.00
CA VAL A 688 16.98 20.63 -2.11
C VAL A 688 17.51 21.94 -2.72
N ASP A 689 17.79 21.90 -4.02
CA ASP A 689 18.26 23.04 -4.83
C ASP A 689 17.44 23.06 -6.12
N GLY A 690 16.28 23.71 -6.07
CA GLY A 690 15.21 23.60 -7.07
C GLY A 690 14.77 22.15 -7.29
N THR A 691 15.03 21.60 -8.48
CA THR A 691 14.66 20.22 -8.86
C THR A 691 15.67 19.16 -8.40
N ARG A 692 16.77 19.56 -7.76
CA ARG A 692 17.94 18.73 -7.46
C ARG A 692 18.04 18.31 -6.01
N LEU A 693 18.62 17.14 -5.78
CA LEU A 693 18.98 16.64 -4.46
C LEU A 693 20.51 16.61 -4.34
N VAL A 694 21.08 17.76 -4.05
CA VAL A 694 22.53 18.00 -4.09
C VAL A 694 23.18 17.52 -2.79
N PRO A 695 24.23 16.66 -2.84
CA PRO A 695 24.96 16.26 -1.64
C PRO A 695 25.56 17.43 -0.87
N VAL A 696 25.38 17.46 0.45
CA VAL A 696 25.99 18.46 1.35
C VAL A 696 26.59 17.80 2.59
N THR A 697 27.50 18.51 3.25
CA THR A 697 28.26 17.99 4.41
C THR A 697 27.68 18.37 5.78
N ALA A 698 26.72 19.30 5.84
CA ALA A 698 26.07 19.75 7.07
C ALA A 698 24.70 20.41 6.80
N ILE A 699 23.86 20.53 7.84
CA ILE A 699 22.56 21.22 7.81
C ILE A 699 22.67 22.50 8.66
N PRO A 700 22.52 23.73 8.13
CA PRO A 700 22.58 24.95 8.93
C PRO A 700 21.67 24.90 10.17
N GLY A 701 22.17 25.39 11.31
CA GLY A 701 21.51 25.24 12.62
C GLY A 701 21.87 23.94 13.36
N ARG A 702 22.16 22.85 12.63
CA ARG A 702 22.87 21.66 13.15
C ARG A 702 24.33 21.77 12.76
N GLY A 703 25.17 22.16 13.72
CA GLY A 703 26.52 22.63 13.43
C GLY A 703 27.37 21.69 12.55
N ALA A 704 28.37 22.26 11.88
CA ALA A 704 29.31 21.61 10.95
C ALA A 704 29.55 20.12 11.23
N ALA A 705 29.14 19.28 10.28
CA ALA A 705 29.11 17.82 10.36
C ALA A 705 28.29 17.26 11.54
N ALA A 706 26.97 17.21 11.36
CA ALA A 706 26.11 16.41 12.22
C ALA A 706 26.52 14.93 12.16
N THR A 707 27.18 14.46 13.21
CA THR A 707 27.73 13.09 13.27
C THR A 707 26.82 12.25 14.16
N VAL A 708 26.26 11.17 13.60
CA VAL A 708 25.40 10.25 14.34
C VAL A 708 26.27 9.22 15.07
N ALA A 709 26.30 9.29 16.40
CA ALA A 709 26.94 8.29 17.23
C ALA A 709 26.08 7.02 17.28
N ARG A 710 26.71 5.84 17.09
CA ARG A 710 25.99 4.55 17.02
C ARG A 710 25.96 3.90 18.41
N GLY A 711 24.76 3.56 18.89
CA GLY A 711 24.49 2.78 20.11
C GLY A 711 23.01 2.43 20.21
N LEU A 712 22.65 1.40 20.99
CA LEU A 712 21.24 1.07 21.27
C LEU A 712 20.74 1.83 22.51
N PRO A 713 19.45 2.17 22.62
CA PRO A 713 18.88 2.80 23.81
C PRO A 713 19.27 2.06 25.10
N GLY A 714 19.90 2.76 26.04
CA GLY A 714 20.47 2.21 27.28
C GLY A 714 21.99 1.96 27.23
N GLU A 715 22.64 2.03 26.07
CA GLU A 715 24.09 1.81 25.89
C GLU A 715 24.88 3.13 25.76
N THR A 716 26.20 3.03 25.98
CA THR A 716 27.15 4.13 25.72
C THR A 716 27.78 3.96 24.34
N THR A 717 27.81 5.01 23.52
CA THR A 717 28.44 5.00 22.18
C THR A 717 29.97 4.98 22.27
N ASP A 718 30.64 4.58 21.19
CA ASP A 718 32.07 4.88 21.00
C ASP A 718 32.33 6.39 20.79
N THR A 719 33.60 6.79 20.78
CA THR A 719 34.05 8.18 20.52
C THR A 719 33.61 8.68 19.15
N ALA A 720 32.88 9.81 19.11
CA ALA A 720 32.64 10.55 17.87
C ALA A 720 33.86 11.42 17.53
N ARG A 721 34.39 11.34 16.30
CA ARG A 721 35.55 12.13 15.87
C ARG A 721 35.22 12.98 14.65
N VAL A 722 35.60 14.25 14.69
CA VAL A 722 35.30 15.27 13.66
C VAL A 722 36.60 15.96 13.21
N ASP A 723 36.84 15.99 11.90
CA ASP A 723 38.03 16.60 11.29
C ASP A 723 37.72 18.04 10.80
N VAL A 724 38.61 18.98 11.12
CA VAL A 724 38.47 20.43 10.84
C VAL A 724 39.74 21.03 10.22
N ARG A 725 39.61 22.21 9.60
CA ARG A 725 40.70 22.94 8.93
C ARG A 725 41.29 24.05 9.80
N SER A 726 42.45 24.59 9.40
CA SER A 726 43.04 25.79 10.05
C SER A 726 42.19 27.04 9.87
N ARG A 727 42.11 27.91 10.90
CA ARG A 727 41.27 29.12 10.94
C ARG A 727 39.78 28.86 10.73
N GLN A 728 39.32 27.64 11.04
CA GLN A 728 37.90 27.29 10.99
C GLN A 728 37.27 27.50 12.37
N SER A 729 36.26 28.36 12.42
CA SER A 729 35.43 28.59 13.61
C SER A 729 34.02 28.05 13.32
N GLY A 730 33.38 27.41 14.29
CA GLY A 730 32.06 26.86 14.08
C GLY A 730 31.41 26.24 15.31
N VAL A 731 30.14 25.89 15.15
CA VAL A 731 29.39 25.01 16.03
C VAL A 731 29.31 23.64 15.33
N MET A 732 29.31 22.53 16.07
CA MET A 732 28.96 21.18 15.60
C MET A 732 27.91 20.53 16.51
N THR A 733 27.10 19.60 15.99
CA THR A 733 26.06 18.89 16.76
C THR A 733 26.24 17.38 16.59
N VAL A 734 26.57 16.65 17.66
CA VAL A 734 26.65 15.18 17.66
C VAL A 734 25.32 14.63 18.17
N GLU A 735 24.69 13.75 17.40
CA GLU A 735 23.35 13.22 17.69
C GLU A 735 23.43 11.72 18.00
N ALA A 736 22.62 11.26 18.95
CA ALA A 736 22.55 9.85 19.32
C ALA A 736 21.09 9.43 19.62
N PRO A 737 20.71 8.15 19.45
CA PRO A 737 19.35 7.68 19.72
C PRO A 737 18.89 7.99 21.16
N ALA A 738 17.59 8.23 21.35
CA ALA A 738 17.01 8.51 22.66
C ALA A 738 17.38 7.40 23.68
N GLY A 739 17.89 7.81 24.84
CA GLY A 739 18.36 6.89 25.90
C GLY A 739 19.77 6.33 25.72
N THR A 740 20.53 6.71 24.68
CA THR A 740 21.98 6.43 24.60
C THR A 740 22.82 7.46 25.35
N THR A 741 24.01 7.06 25.81
CA THR A 741 25.02 7.97 26.40
C THR A 741 26.18 8.18 25.42
N ILE A 742 26.55 9.42 25.10
CA ILE A 742 27.73 9.68 24.24
C ILE A 742 29.01 9.61 25.11
N ALA A 743 29.96 8.74 24.78
CA ALA A 743 31.17 8.57 25.61
C ALA A 743 32.19 9.72 25.51
N ASP A 744 32.42 10.23 24.31
CA ASP A 744 33.50 11.17 23.99
C ASP A 744 33.28 11.84 22.62
N VAL A 745 33.73 13.09 22.47
CA VAL A 745 33.68 13.86 21.21
C VAL A 745 35.04 14.51 20.97
N GLN A 746 35.69 14.16 19.86
CA GLN A 746 37.05 14.60 19.53
C GLN A 746 37.09 15.47 18.27
N VAL A 747 37.75 16.63 18.37
CA VAL A 747 38.01 17.53 17.23
C VAL A 747 39.49 17.44 16.84
N ARG A 748 39.79 17.24 15.56
CA ARG A 748 41.17 17.08 15.03
C ARG A 748 41.41 18.01 13.85
N ARG A 749 42.54 18.74 13.84
CA ARG A 749 42.95 19.49 12.64
C ARG A 749 43.52 18.51 11.61
N THR A 750 43.09 18.58 10.36
CA THR A 750 43.70 17.82 9.24
C THR A 750 44.56 18.72 8.35
N ASN A 751 45.48 18.13 7.58
CA ASN A 751 46.21 18.82 6.52
C ASN A 751 45.31 18.96 5.27
N ASP A 752 45.22 20.16 4.70
CA ASP A 752 44.22 20.55 3.68
C ASP A 752 44.34 19.84 2.29
N ASP A 753 45.36 19.00 2.06
CA ASP A 753 45.81 18.62 0.71
C ASP A 753 45.70 17.13 0.33
N HIS A 754 45.12 16.24 1.16
CA HIS A 754 45.12 14.78 0.86
C HIS A 754 43.77 14.16 0.50
N ALA A 755 43.75 13.61 -0.71
CA ALA A 755 42.65 12.90 -1.33
C ALA A 755 42.83 11.37 -1.19
N TRP A 756 41.84 10.69 -0.58
CA TRP A 756 41.66 9.20 -0.57
C TRP A 756 42.79 8.42 0.18
N PRO A 757 42.71 7.08 0.42
CA PRO A 757 41.67 6.08 0.14
C PRO A 757 41.17 5.31 1.40
N SER A 758 40.56 4.13 1.22
CA SER A 758 40.03 3.24 2.27
C SER A 758 41.04 2.86 3.37
N ILE A 759 40.59 2.83 4.62
CA ILE A 759 41.31 2.26 5.76
C ILE A 759 40.47 1.11 6.35
N ASP A 760 40.99 -0.12 6.27
CA ASP A 760 40.54 -1.24 7.09
C ASP A 760 40.94 -1.00 8.55
N TYR A 761 40.04 -1.32 9.49
CA TYR A 761 40.34 -1.31 10.92
C TYR A 761 40.35 -2.74 11.47
N ASP A 762 41.57 -3.25 11.66
CA ASP A 762 41.85 -4.44 12.47
C ASP A 762 41.97 -4.00 13.93
N TYR A 763 41.16 -4.59 14.82
CA TYR A 763 41.09 -4.19 16.24
C TYR A 763 41.92 -5.13 17.11
N ALA A 764 43.22 -4.85 17.18
CA ALA A 764 44.13 -5.48 18.12
C ALA A 764 44.96 -4.44 18.91
N ASP A 765 44.54 -4.26 20.17
CA ASP A 765 45.35 -3.86 21.34
C ASP A 765 45.76 -2.37 21.59
N ASP A 766 45.75 -2.05 22.89
CA ASP A 766 46.54 -1.05 23.63
C ASP A 766 46.46 0.48 23.33
N ARG A 767 45.66 1.18 24.18
CA ARG A 767 46.04 2.33 25.07
C ARG A 767 45.54 3.76 24.86
N ARG A 768 45.25 4.36 26.04
CA ARG A 768 45.27 5.79 26.45
C ARG A 768 44.03 6.66 26.12
N ARG A 769 43.11 6.72 27.10
CA ARG A 769 42.13 7.81 27.26
C ARG A 769 42.72 8.94 28.14
N VAL A 770 42.45 10.19 27.78
CA VAL A 770 42.58 11.36 28.65
C VAL A 770 41.16 11.80 29.04
N THR A 771 40.80 11.68 30.32
CA THR A 771 39.51 12.16 30.86
C THR A 771 39.65 13.64 31.24
N ILE A 772 38.54 14.34 31.58
CA ILE A 772 38.58 15.65 32.21
C ILE A 772 37.67 15.68 33.49
N THR A 773 38.13 16.13 34.68
CA THR A 773 37.39 16.22 35.98
C THR A 773 37.46 17.56 36.75
N SER A 774 36.34 18.27 36.97
CA SER A 774 36.28 19.55 37.73
C SER A 774 36.33 19.39 39.24
N ARG A 775 36.81 20.41 39.95
CA ARG A 775 36.65 20.53 41.41
C ARG A 775 35.69 21.66 41.77
N THR A 776 34.43 21.32 42.05
CA THR A 776 33.79 21.40 43.40
C THR A 776 32.28 21.18 43.25
N GLY A 777 31.74 20.17 43.92
CA GLY A 777 30.32 19.80 43.87
C GLY A 777 30.10 18.51 43.10
N ASP A 778 29.48 17.52 43.74
CA ASP A 778 29.25 16.20 43.16
C ASP A 778 28.16 16.25 42.09
N GLY A 779 28.51 15.92 40.85
CA GLY A 779 27.58 15.89 39.73
C GLY A 779 28.16 15.16 38.52
N SER A 780 27.73 13.92 38.30
CA SER A 780 27.84 13.28 36.99
C SER A 780 26.65 13.72 36.13
N ILE A 781 26.90 14.24 34.94
CA ILE A 781 25.83 14.57 33.99
C ILE A 781 25.35 13.26 33.36
N ALA A 782 24.15 12.82 33.75
CA ALA A 782 23.46 11.71 33.12
C ALA A 782 22.41 12.28 32.14
N TYR A 783 22.52 11.91 30.86
CA TYR A 783 21.48 12.22 29.88
C TYR A 783 20.36 11.18 30.01
N GLY A 784 19.20 11.62 30.50
CA GLY A 784 18.03 10.77 30.70
C GLY A 784 17.22 10.56 29.40
N PRO A 785 16.24 9.63 29.41
CA PRO A 785 15.34 9.41 28.27
C PRO A 785 14.29 10.54 28.17
N GLY A 786 14.72 11.69 27.65
CA GLY A 786 13.88 12.82 27.26
C GLY A 786 14.23 13.26 25.83
N GLY A 787 13.35 14.04 25.19
CA GLY A 787 13.51 14.44 23.78
C GLY A 787 14.86 15.11 23.45
N ASP A 788 15.38 14.75 22.26
CA ASP A 788 16.58 15.28 21.61
C ASP A 788 17.93 15.07 22.33
N ASN A 789 18.44 13.84 22.27
CA ASN A 789 19.82 13.47 22.62
C ASN A 789 20.85 14.05 21.63
N HIS A 790 21.26 15.30 21.84
CA HIS A 790 22.28 15.98 21.04
C HIS A 790 23.30 16.74 21.93
N VAL A 791 24.56 16.71 21.51
CA VAL A 791 25.67 17.46 22.13
C VAL A 791 26.17 18.51 21.16
N THR A 792 25.96 19.78 21.49
CA THR A 792 26.47 20.91 20.70
C THR A 792 27.85 21.33 21.20
N VAL A 793 28.86 21.34 20.32
CA VAL A 793 30.23 21.76 20.62
C VAL A 793 30.59 22.98 19.76
N SER A 794 30.89 24.10 20.40
CA SER A 794 31.45 25.29 19.72
C SER A 794 32.97 25.24 19.76
N PHE A 795 33.64 25.53 18.63
CA PHE A 795 35.09 25.50 18.51
C PHE A 795 35.62 26.67 17.66
N ASP A 796 36.83 27.13 17.99
CA ASP A 796 37.61 28.07 17.18
C ASP A 796 39.05 27.56 17.08
N VAL A 797 39.55 27.34 15.85
CA VAL A 797 40.86 26.70 15.61
C VAL A 797 41.93 27.76 15.34
N ALA A 798 42.91 27.84 16.24
CA ALA A 798 44.02 28.79 16.13
C ALA A 798 44.81 28.65 14.81
N GLU A 799 45.34 29.78 14.33
CA GLU A 799 46.06 29.89 13.05
C GLU A 799 47.32 29.00 12.99
N ASP A 800 47.96 28.75 14.14
CA ASP A 800 49.19 27.98 14.32
C ASP A 800 48.98 26.56 14.86
N ALA A 801 47.73 26.13 15.08
CA ALA A 801 47.42 24.79 15.61
C ALA A 801 48.01 23.69 14.70
N PRO A 802 48.85 22.76 15.19
CA PRO A 802 49.56 21.79 14.35
C PRO A 802 48.61 20.77 13.69
N ALA A 803 48.86 20.42 12.44
CA ALA A 803 48.02 19.48 11.69
C ALA A 803 48.19 18.02 12.15
N ASP A 804 47.14 17.22 11.91
CA ASP A 804 46.95 15.84 12.36
C ASP A 804 46.99 15.68 13.89
N THR A 805 46.76 16.76 14.64
CA THR A 805 46.69 16.76 16.11
C THR A 805 45.25 16.88 16.62
N LEU A 806 44.97 16.17 17.72
CA LEU A 806 43.76 16.35 18.51
C LEU A 806 43.82 17.71 19.20
N LEU A 807 42.80 18.54 18.97
CA LEU A 807 42.77 19.91 19.42
C LEU A 807 42.27 19.96 20.88
N GLY A 808 43.21 20.01 21.81
CA GLY A 808 42.94 20.14 23.24
C GLY A 808 44.02 20.96 23.96
N GLY A 809 43.67 21.61 25.07
CA GLY A 809 44.62 22.35 25.90
C GLY A 809 44.95 23.77 25.41
N GLY A 810 44.02 24.46 24.74
CA GLY A 810 44.16 25.89 24.39
C GLY A 810 44.58 26.20 22.95
N LEU A 811 44.65 25.19 22.07
CA LEU A 811 44.86 25.36 20.62
C LEU A 811 43.55 25.29 19.79
N ALA A 812 42.48 24.81 20.42
CA ALA A 812 41.11 25.19 20.11
C ALA A 812 40.38 25.46 21.43
N GLU A 813 39.51 26.46 21.46
CA GLU A 813 38.74 26.81 22.65
C GLU A 813 37.31 26.28 22.52
N VAL A 814 36.94 25.32 23.39
CA VAL A 814 35.55 24.87 23.54
C VAL A 814 34.82 25.90 24.39
N THR A 815 34.19 26.88 23.73
CA THR A 815 33.59 28.04 24.41
C THR A 815 32.24 27.74 25.06
N ALA A 816 31.52 26.71 24.59
CA ALA A 816 30.29 26.22 25.20
C ALA A 816 29.99 24.77 24.81
N VAL A 817 29.32 24.04 25.71
CA VAL A 817 28.62 22.78 25.44
C VAL A 817 27.15 22.98 25.80
N GLY A 818 26.23 22.63 24.90
CA GLY A 818 24.80 22.92 25.05
C GLY A 818 23.88 21.79 24.57
N GLY A 819 22.81 21.57 25.33
CA GLY A 819 21.76 20.56 25.15
C GLY A 819 20.70 20.70 26.25
N SER A 820 19.67 19.86 26.23
CA SER A 820 18.52 19.95 27.15
C SER A 820 18.92 19.91 28.64
N ILE A 821 18.61 21.02 29.36
CA ILE A 821 18.95 21.32 30.77
C ILE A 821 20.43 21.70 30.98
N ALA A 822 20.68 23.01 31.02
CA ALA A 822 21.98 23.59 31.36
C ALA A 822 22.14 23.81 32.88
N LEU A 823 23.37 23.60 33.40
CA LEU A 823 23.82 24.17 34.66
C LEU A 823 25.01 25.09 34.42
N ALA A 824 24.97 26.30 35.01
CA ALA A 824 25.99 27.31 34.82
C ALA A 824 27.21 27.05 35.75
N GLY A 825 28.41 26.95 35.15
CA GLY A 825 29.69 27.12 35.84
C GLY A 825 30.36 25.86 36.39
N ALA A 826 31.14 25.15 35.55
CA ALA A 826 32.09 24.14 35.98
C ALA A 826 33.36 24.11 35.09
N HIS A 827 34.55 24.24 35.69
CA HIS A 827 35.85 24.15 35.01
C HIS A 827 36.54 22.82 35.32
N VAL A 828 36.91 22.06 34.28
CA VAL A 828 37.16 20.62 34.38
C VAL A 828 38.68 20.30 34.21
N SER A 829 39.30 19.55 35.15
CA SER A 829 40.74 19.13 35.28
C SER A 829 40.99 17.64 34.88
N VAL A 830 41.75 16.73 35.54
CA VAL A 830 41.97 15.31 35.05
C VAL A 830 42.35 14.26 36.15
N SER A 831 41.83 13.00 36.11
CA SER A 831 42.54 11.72 36.47
C SER A 831 41.72 10.42 36.23
N THR A 832 42.36 9.22 36.25
CA THR A 832 41.80 7.92 35.77
C THR A 832 42.16 6.67 36.63
N SER A 833 41.28 5.66 36.69
CA SER A 833 41.63 4.23 36.91
C SER A 833 40.54 3.27 36.38
N SER A 834 40.89 2.00 36.13
CA SER A 834 40.07 0.99 35.41
C SER A 834 40.26 -0.43 35.96
N VAL A 835 39.25 -1.30 35.81
CA VAL A 835 39.38 -2.78 35.89
C VAL A 835 38.43 -3.43 34.88
N GLU A 836 38.85 -4.52 34.25
CA GLU A 836 38.14 -5.27 33.19
C GLU A 836 37.13 -6.30 33.76
N HIS A 837 36.16 -6.74 32.95
CA HIS A 837 35.09 -7.65 33.38
C HIS A 837 35.49 -9.14 33.34
N GLY A 838 35.62 -9.79 34.51
CA GLY A 838 35.81 -11.24 34.63
C GLY A 838 34.55 -12.09 34.53
N ALA A 839 34.51 -13.20 35.29
CA ALA A 839 33.60 -14.34 35.09
C ALA A 839 32.08 -14.09 35.24
N LEU A 840 31.65 -12.90 35.65
CA LEU A 840 30.23 -12.56 35.89
C LEU A 840 29.74 -11.43 34.99
N SER A 841 28.52 -11.57 34.49
CA SER A 841 27.76 -10.52 33.81
C SER A 841 26.42 -10.26 34.50
N PRO A 842 25.92 -9.02 34.46
CA PRO A 842 24.59 -8.71 34.99
C PRO A 842 23.50 -9.40 34.16
N ARG A 843 22.40 -9.73 34.82
CA ARG A 843 21.17 -10.26 34.24
C ARG A 843 19.98 -9.51 34.84
N SER A 844 19.02 -9.10 34.01
CA SER A 844 17.75 -8.57 34.49
C SER A 844 16.83 -9.75 34.81
N ALA A 845 16.25 -9.77 36.01
CA ALA A 845 15.10 -10.61 36.31
C ALA A 845 13.83 -10.00 35.71
N GLU A 846 12.73 -10.78 35.71
CA GLU A 846 11.39 -10.29 35.32
C GLU A 846 10.95 -9.12 36.22
N GLN A 847 10.13 -8.21 35.66
CA GLN A 847 9.62 -7.04 36.38
C GLN A 847 8.75 -7.47 37.56
N VAL A 848 8.98 -6.87 38.74
CA VAL A 848 8.23 -7.18 39.96
C VAL A 848 7.30 -6.03 40.35
N THR A 849 6.00 -6.30 40.40
CA THR A 849 5.02 -5.35 40.95
C THR A 849 5.19 -5.21 42.45
N LEU A 850 5.35 -3.98 42.96
CA LEU A 850 5.52 -3.68 44.38
C LEU A 850 4.17 -3.31 45.02
N THR A 851 3.75 -4.07 46.02
CA THR A 851 2.54 -3.78 46.79
C THR A 851 2.76 -2.58 47.71
N ARG A 852 2.02 -1.49 47.48
CA ARG A 852 2.15 -0.23 48.23
C ARG A 852 1.69 -0.41 49.69
N GLY A 853 2.51 0.06 50.63
CA GLY A 853 2.29 -0.16 52.06
C GLY A 853 2.46 -1.62 52.51
N GLY A 854 3.02 -2.47 51.65
CA GLY A 854 3.32 -3.87 51.90
C GLY A 854 4.80 -4.19 51.71
N THR A 855 5.12 -5.48 51.83
CA THR A 855 6.47 -6.02 51.65
C THR A 855 6.45 -7.00 50.49
N THR A 856 7.28 -6.75 49.47
CA THR A 856 7.39 -7.58 48.26
C THR A 856 8.77 -8.20 48.16
N ARG A 857 8.88 -9.49 47.81
CA ARG A 857 10.18 -10.17 47.67
C ARG A 857 10.72 -10.01 46.25
N VAL A 858 11.81 -9.27 46.09
CA VAL A 858 12.42 -8.92 44.80
C VAL A 858 13.71 -9.72 44.60
N PRO A 859 13.88 -10.46 43.48
CA PRO A 859 15.10 -11.17 43.17
C PRO A 859 16.17 -10.24 42.57
N PHE A 860 17.43 -10.68 42.58
CA PHE A 860 18.44 -10.21 41.64
C PHE A 860 19.26 -11.39 41.12
N GLU A 861 19.70 -11.30 39.87
CA GLU A 861 20.37 -12.39 39.14
C GLU A 861 21.68 -11.90 38.50
N VAL A 862 22.72 -12.74 38.55
CA VAL A 862 23.93 -12.57 37.73
C VAL A 862 24.27 -13.88 37.03
N ALA A 863 24.79 -13.80 35.82
CA ALA A 863 25.12 -14.95 34.98
C ALA A 863 26.64 -15.19 34.93
N VAL A 864 27.06 -16.45 35.02
CA VAL A 864 28.46 -16.85 34.83
C VAL A 864 28.74 -16.90 33.32
N SER A 865 29.53 -15.96 32.79
CA SER A 865 29.41 -15.56 31.38
C SER A 865 30.67 -15.75 30.53
N THR A 866 31.87 -15.50 31.06
CA THR A 866 33.13 -15.54 30.30
C THR A 866 33.94 -16.80 30.59
N ALA A 867 34.06 -17.19 31.86
CA ALA A 867 34.69 -18.43 32.31
C ALA A 867 33.90 -19.04 33.48
N ALA A 868 34.24 -20.26 33.91
CA ALA A 868 33.69 -20.80 35.16
C ALA A 868 34.11 -19.92 36.35
N LEU A 869 33.18 -19.68 37.27
CA LEU A 869 33.41 -18.92 38.48
C LEU A 869 33.82 -19.88 39.60
N THR A 870 35.10 -19.90 39.95
CA THR A 870 35.65 -20.76 41.01
C THR A 870 36.12 -19.94 42.21
N ARG A 871 35.74 -20.38 43.40
CA ARG A 871 36.12 -19.79 44.71
C ARG A 871 36.04 -18.24 44.77
N PRO A 872 34.89 -17.63 44.42
CA PRO A 872 34.72 -16.17 44.45
C PRO A 872 34.87 -15.61 45.88
N THR A 873 35.50 -14.43 45.98
CA THR A 873 35.53 -13.58 47.17
C THR A 873 35.19 -12.16 46.75
N GLY A 874 34.11 -11.57 47.28
CA GLY A 874 33.67 -10.25 46.84
C GLY A 874 32.62 -9.59 47.74
N THR A 875 32.27 -8.37 47.37
CA THR A 875 31.22 -7.56 47.98
C THR A 875 30.04 -7.46 47.02
N ILE A 876 28.82 -7.54 47.55
CA ILE A 876 27.57 -7.34 46.84
C ILE A 876 26.87 -6.15 47.48
N THR A 877 26.65 -5.08 46.72
CA THR A 877 25.97 -3.88 47.18
C THR A 877 24.64 -3.74 46.47
N LEU A 878 23.55 -3.58 47.23
CA LEU A 878 22.18 -3.49 46.73
C LEU A 878 21.58 -2.13 47.10
N THR A 879 20.77 -1.58 46.20
CA THR A 879 20.02 -0.32 46.41
C THR A 879 18.53 -0.60 46.16
N ALA A 880 17.68 -0.17 47.08
CA ALA A 880 16.24 -0.37 47.02
C ALA A 880 15.62 0.50 45.89
N PRO A 881 14.51 0.05 45.27
CA PRO A 881 13.73 0.88 44.36
C PRO A 881 13.33 2.24 44.96
N THR A 882 13.20 3.26 44.10
CA THR A 882 12.68 4.58 44.46
C THR A 882 11.36 4.46 45.24
N GLY A 883 11.21 5.20 46.35
CA GLY A 883 10.02 5.12 47.22
C GLY A 883 9.94 3.88 48.12
N SER A 884 11.01 3.08 48.23
CA SER A 884 11.04 1.85 49.04
C SER A 884 12.31 1.71 49.89
N THR A 885 12.29 0.80 50.87
CA THR A 885 13.45 0.42 51.69
C THR A 885 13.50 -1.10 51.85
N PHE A 886 14.68 -1.67 52.14
CA PHE A 886 14.76 -3.10 52.45
C PHE A 886 14.16 -3.41 53.83
N ALA A 887 13.48 -4.54 53.99
CA ALA A 887 13.02 -5.01 55.30
C ALA A 887 14.21 -5.28 56.24
N ALA A 888 14.06 -5.01 57.54
CA ALA A 888 15.11 -5.22 58.54
C ALA A 888 15.31 -6.72 58.87
N GLY A 889 16.50 -7.08 59.36
CA GLY A 889 16.83 -8.45 59.76
C GLY A 889 17.30 -9.37 58.63
N GLN A 890 17.56 -8.83 57.43
CA GLN A 890 18.08 -9.57 56.27
C GLN A 890 19.62 -9.61 56.23
N ASP A 891 20.28 -9.50 57.38
CA ASP A 891 21.73 -9.39 57.51
C ASP A 891 22.47 -10.70 57.17
N THR A 892 21.72 -11.79 56.96
CA THR A 892 22.17 -13.02 56.31
C THR A 892 21.10 -13.50 55.34
N ILE A 893 21.45 -13.64 54.07
CA ILE A 893 20.58 -14.20 53.03
C ILE A 893 21.26 -15.38 52.35
N ARG A 894 20.46 -16.28 51.77
CA ARG A 894 20.96 -17.44 51.01
C ARG A 894 20.32 -17.46 49.64
N GLY A 895 21.16 -17.51 48.62
CA GLY A 895 20.74 -17.67 47.24
C GLY A 895 20.77 -19.13 46.81
N ALA A 896 20.51 -19.33 45.53
CA ALA A 896 20.78 -20.58 44.84
C ALA A 896 21.39 -20.30 43.47
N TRP A 897 22.17 -21.24 42.98
CA TRP A 897 22.53 -21.33 41.58
C TRP A 897 21.75 -22.49 40.94
N TYR A 898 21.39 -22.34 39.67
CA TYR A 898 20.55 -23.30 38.96
C TYR A 898 21.38 -24.10 37.95
N ARG A 899 21.25 -25.43 38.01
CA ARG A 899 21.73 -26.37 36.98
C ARG A 899 20.63 -27.36 36.68
N ASP A 900 20.30 -27.51 35.40
CA ASP A 900 19.23 -28.38 34.92
C ASP A 900 17.92 -28.19 35.71
N ASP A 901 17.54 -26.92 35.94
CA ASP A 901 16.40 -26.43 36.72
C ASP A 901 16.33 -26.85 38.20
N LEU A 902 17.39 -27.45 38.75
CA LEU A 902 17.51 -27.78 40.17
C LEU A 902 18.35 -26.73 40.91
N PRO A 903 17.81 -26.08 41.97
CA PRO A 903 18.57 -25.09 42.76
C PRO A 903 19.48 -25.74 43.81
N ASP A 904 20.77 -25.37 43.83
CA ASP A 904 21.68 -25.65 44.95
C ASP A 904 22.09 -24.34 45.66
N GLY A 905 21.90 -24.32 46.99
CA GLY A 905 22.23 -23.19 47.86
C GLY A 905 23.56 -23.30 48.61
N ARG A 906 24.34 -24.37 48.40
CA ARG A 906 25.66 -24.55 49.03
C ARG A 906 26.66 -23.51 48.50
N GLY A 907 27.31 -22.77 49.39
CA GLY A 907 28.26 -21.70 49.02
C GLY A 907 27.61 -20.36 48.64
N MET A 908 26.28 -20.29 48.64
CA MET A 908 25.49 -19.11 48.23
C MET A 908 25.01 -18.25 49.41
N ARG A 909 25.63 -18.41 50.58
CA ARG A 909 25.33 -17.61 51.77
C ARG A 909 26.05 -16.26 51.69
N LEU A 910 25.30 -15.19 51.92
CA LEU A 910 25.77 -13.81 52.01
C LEU A 910 25.56 -13.29 53.43
N THR A 911 26.50 -12.52 53.95
CA THR A 911 26.43 -11.88 55.28
C THR A 911 26.76 -10.40 55.14
N GLY A 912 25.94 -9.51 55.71
CA GLY A 912 26.01 -8.09 55.38
C GLY A 912 25.30 -7.18 56.37
N THR A 913 25.33 -5.88 56.07
CA THR A 913 24.73 -4.83 56.91
C THR A 913 23.81 -3.93 56.10
N ARG A 914 22.71 -3.51 56.74
CA ARG A 914 21.75 -2.53 56.20
C ARG A 914 22.23 -1.11 56.50
N SER A 915 22.01 -0.18 55.58
CA SER A 915 22.19 1.25 55.85
C SER A 915 21.16 1.78 56.87
N ALA A 916 21.48 2.89 57.52
CA ALA A 916 20.63 3.50 58.56
C ALA A 916 19.29 4.03 58.01
N ASP A 917 19.30 4.57 56.79
CA ASP A 917 18.11 4.98 56.04
C ASP A 917 17.36 3.79 55.40
N GLY A 918 18.02 2.64 55.25
CA GLY A 918 17.43 1.40 54.76
C GLY A 918 17.34 1.25 53.25
N THR A 919 17.88 2.20 52.49
CA THR A 919 17.90 2.17 51.03
C THR A 919 19.00 1.26 50.48
N ARG A 920 19.96 0.83 51.31
CA ARG A 920 21.15 0.08 50.87
C ARG A 920 21.40 -1.15 51.75
N TYR A 921 21.90 -2.21 51.13
CA TYR A 921 22.48 -3.38 51.80
C TYR A 921 23.87 -3.63 51.22
N GLU A 922 24.85 -3.97 52.06
CA GLU A 922 26.19 -4.36 51.63
C GLU A 922 26.56 -5.72 52.25
N TYR A 923 26.79 -6.72 51.40
CA TYR A 923 27.08 -8.10 51.78
C TYR A 923 28.48 -8.52 51.36
N SER A 924 29.14 -9.36 52.15
CA SER A 924 30.27 -10.17 51.72
C SER A 924 29.80 -11.52 51.15
N TRP A 925 30.55 -12.01 50.15
CA TRP A 925 30.41 -13.35 49.60
C TRP A 925 31.76 -14.06 49.63
N ALA A 926 31.81 -15.21 50.30
CA ALA A 926 32.94 -16.12 50.33
C ALA A 926 32.46 -17.57 50.61
N PRO A 927 32.34 -18.45 49.59
CA PRO A 927 31.80 -19.81 49.76
C PRO A 927 32.55 -20.70 50.77
N ILE A 928 33.81 -20.37 51.07
CA ILE A 928 34.62 -21.08 52.07
C ILE A 928 34.00 -20.99 53.48
N ASP A 929 33.33 -19.88 53.81
CA ASP A 929 32.68 -19.66 55.10
C ASP A 929 31.36 -20.46 55.25
N ASP A 930 30.85 -20.99 54.14
CA ASP A 930 29.67 -21.88 54.07
C ASP A 930 30.07 -23.35 53.92
N ALA A 931 31.29 -23.70 54.36
CA ALA A 931 31.90 -25.04 54.27
C ALA A 931 31.98 -25.60 52.84
N ALA A 932 32.06 -24.72 51.83
CA ALA A 932 32.18 -25.07 50.42
C ALA A 932 33.53 -24.60 49.82
N PRO A 933 34.68 -25.12 50.30
CA PRO A 933 36.01 -24.65 49.85
C PRO A 933 36.29 -24.91 48.37
N ASN A 934 35.59 -25.86 47.74
CA ASN A 934 35.75 -26.22 46.33
C ASN A 934 34.56 -25.73 45.49
N TRP A 935 33.94 -24.60 45.86
CA TRP A 935 32.79 -24.06 45.14
C TRP A 935 33.16 -23.59 43.74
N SER A 936 32.38 -24.02 42.75
CA SER A 936 32.57 -23.77 41.32
C SER A 936 31.23 -23.79 40.60
N SER A 937 30.95 -22.74 39.82
CA SER A 937 29.80 -22.67 38.91
C SER A 937 30.32 -22.52 37.47
N PRO A 938 30.05 -23.47 36.55
CA PRO A 938 30.43 -23.35 35.14
C PRO A 938 29.69 -22.23 34.40
N ARG A 939 30.21 -21.91 33.22
CA ARG A 939 29.64 -20.93 32.28
C ARG A 939 28.19 -21.29 31.93
N HIS A 940 27.36 -20.26 31.77
CA HIS A 940 25.94 -20.26 31.45
C HIS A 940 24.97 -20.55 32.62
N GLU A 941 25.47 -20.79 33.83
CA GLU A 941 24.63 -20.86 35.04
C GLU A 941 24.22 -19.46 35.54
N VAL A 942 23.05 -19.40 36.21
CA VAL A 942 22.50 -18.19 36.82
C VAL A 942 22.56 -18.29 38.34
N LEU A 943 23.11 -17.27 38.97
CA LEU A 943 23.18 -17.08 40.41
C LEU A 943 22.06 -16.13 40.84
N ARG A 944 21.17 -16.55 41.75
CA ARG A 944 20.02 -15.76 42.20
C ARG A 944 19.96 -15.62 43.72
N TRP A 945 19.74 -14.40 44.17
CA TRP A 945 19.35 -14.07 45.56
C TRP A 945 18.04 -13.29 45.53
N SER A 946 17.40 -13.07 46.69
CA SER A 946 16.18 -12.25 46.77
C SER A 946 16.02 -11.62 48.15
N LEU A 947 15.59 -10.36 48.18
CA LEU A 947 15.36 -9.59 49.39
C LEU A 947 13.91 -9.09 49.46
N ASP A 948 13.42 -8.95 50.68
CA ASP A 948 12.13 -8.34 50.98
C ASP A 948 12.27 -6.81 50.98
N VAL A 949 11.46 -6.13 50.17
CA VAL A 949 11.41 -4.68 49.95
C VAL A 949 10.08 -4.14 50.47
N VAL A 950 10.14 -3.16 51.36
CA VAL A 950 8.99 -2.46 51.95
C VAL A 950 8.74 -1.18 51.16
N THR A 951 7.57 -1.07 50.54
CA THR A 951 7.21 0.06 49.67
C THR A 951 6.24 0.99 50.40
N ALA A 952 6.46 2.30 50.33
CA ALA A 952 5.57 3.27 50.98
C ALA A 952 4.14 3.24 50.38
N ARG A 953 3.13 3.72 51.11
CA ARG A 953 1.74 3.76 50.58
C ARG A 953 1.56 4.84 49.50
N ASP A 954 2.35 5.89 49.65
CA ASP A 954 2.49 7.11 48.87
C ASP A 954 3.70 7.04 47.91
N ALA A 955 4.29 5.86 47.70
CA ALA A 955 5.32 5.68 46.68
C ALA A 955 4.78 6.04 45.29
N ASP A 956 5.61 6.70 44.47
CA ASP A 956 5.28 7.15 43.12
C ASP A 956 4.81 5.97 42.22
N PRO A 957 3.80 6.13 41.32
CA PRO A 957 3.47 5.10 40.33
C PRO A 957 4.55 4.81 39.28
N GLU A 958 5.59 5.64 39.15
CA GLU A 958 6.67 5.42 38.19
C GLU A 958 7.49 4.13 38.44
N ALA A 959 7.98 3.55 37.34
CA ALA A 959 8.79 2.35 37.39
C ALA A 959 10.21 2.64 37.91
N GLY A 960 10.64 1.87 38.92
CA GLY A 960 12.00 1.88 39.47
C GLY A 960 12.73 0.55 39.22
N ALA A 961 13.83 0.32 39.96
CA ALA A 961 14.50 -0.97 39.98
C ALA A 961 15.22 -1.22 41.32
N LEU A 962 15.33 -2.49 41.72
CA LEU A 962 16.31 -2.92 42.73
C LEU A 962 17.67 -3.00 42.05
N GLY A 963 18.55 -2.02 42.31
CA GLY A 963 19.89 -1.97 41.74
C GLY A 963 20.88 -2.85 42.51
N TYR A 964 21.80 -3.51 41.81
CA TYR A 964 22.85 -4.32 42.40
C TYR A 964 24.23 -4.07 41.74
N ALA A 965 25.28 -4.25 42.53
CA ALA A 965 26.66 -4.33 42.08
C ALA A 965 27.37 -5.50 42.78
N VAL A 966 27.95 -6.41 42.01
CA VAL A 966 28.68 -7.60 42.48
C VAL A 966 30.13 -7.44 42.06
N THR A 967 31.01 -7.13 43.01
CA THR A 967 32.42 -6.79 42.76
C THR A 967 33.35 -7.68 43.58
N GLY A 968 34.39 -8.24 42.97
CA GLY A 968 35.30 -9.12 43.69
C GLY A 968 36.34 -9.81 42.82
N THR A 969 36.88 -10.91 43.33
CA THR A 969 37.89 -11.74 42.68
C THR A 969 37.50 -13.21 42.73
N SER A 970 37.99 -13.96 41.76
CA SER A 970 37.90 -15.42 41.64
C SER A 970 39.24 -15.95 41.11
N GLU A 971 39.44 -17.27 41.06
CA GLU A 971 40.66 -17.83 40.46
C GLU A 971 40.78 -17.52 38.96
N THR A 972 39.66 -17.19 38.30
CA THR A 972 39.59 -16.79 36.88
C THR A 972 39.66 -15.27 36.65
N GLY A 973 39.84 -14.46 37.70
CA GLY A 973 40.08 -13.02 37.61
C GLY A 973 39.16 -12.16 38.49
N ALA A 974 39.35 -10.84 38.41
CA ALA A 974 38.47 -9.85 39.04
C ALA A 974 37.15 -9.72 38.25
N PHE A 975 36.04 -9.50 38.95
CA PHE A 975 34.73 -9.29 38.35
C PHE A 975 34.05 -8.04 38.91
N ASP A 976 33.31 -7.33 38.06
CA ASP A 976 32.40 -6.23 38.41
C ASP A 976 31.17 -6.37 37.50
N ALA A 977 30.05 -6.79 38.09
CA ALA A 977 28.77 -6.99 37.41
C ALA A 977 27.70 -6.14 38.09
N ARG A 978 27.13 -5.18 37.34
CA ARG A 978 26.12 -4.24 37.86
C ARG A 978 24.87 -4.24 36.99
N GLY A 979 23.71 -4.22 37.63
CA GLY A 979 22.43 -4.25 36.94
C GLY A 979 21.29 -3.92 37.89
N GLY A 980 20.08 -4.26 37.49
CA GLY A 980 18.92 -4.14 38.37
C GLY A 980 17.77 -5.05 37.96
N THR A 981 16.86 -5.25 38.89
CA THR A 981 15.57 -5.91 38.65
C THR A 981 14.49 -4.83 38.55
N PRO A 982 13.82 -4.66 37.40
CA PRO A 982 12.76 -3.67 37.23
C PRO A 982 11.62 -3.89 38.22
N THR A 983 11.05 -2.80 38.71
CA THR A 983 9.95 -2.82 39.69
C THR A 983 8.93 -1.74 39.38
N ILE A 984 7.65 -2.00 39.55
CA ILE A 984 6.59 -0.99 39.39
C ILE A 984 5.63 -1.02 40.59
N PRO A 985 5.45 0.09 41.33
CA PRO A 985 4.42 0.17 42.36
C PRO A 985 3.01 0.04 41.78
N GLU A 986 2.10 -0.62 42.49
CA GLU A 986 0.69 -0.75 42.06
C GLU A 986 0.09 0.63 41.73
N GLY A 987 -0.45 0.80 40.52
CA GLY A 987 -0.98 2.07 40.02
C GLY A 987 -2.49 2.20 40.19
N VAL A 988 -2.95 3.40 40.55
CA VAL A 988 -4.39 3.74 40.65
C VAL A 988 -4.64 5.02 39.83
N ALA A 989 -4.76 4.86 38.52
CA ALA A 989 -5.31 5.91 37.65
C ALA A 989 -6.84 5.75 37.59
N SER A 990 -7.58 6.86 37.66
CA SER A 990 -9.05 6.88 37.61
C SER A 990 -9.62 7.45 36.31
N LEU A 991 -8.81 8.10 35.47
CA LEU A 991 -9.20 8.71 34.19
C LEU A 991 -8.12 8.49 33.12
N VAL A 992 -8.55 8.31 31.85
CA VAL A 992 -7.72 8.23 30.64
C VAL A 992 -8.41 8.92 29.45
N ALA A 993 -7.70 9.16 28.35
CA ALA A 993 -8.32 9.63 27.11
C ALA A 993 -9.23 8.56 26.48
N GLY A 994 -10.40 8.97 25.97
CA GLY A 994 -11.35 8.09 25.27
C GLY A 994 -11.36 8.35 23.77
N GLN A 995 -11.83 7.37 22.98
CA GLN A 995 -11.82 7.46 21.52
C GLN A 995 -12.95 8.36 20.96
N VAL A 996 -12.65 9.08 19.88
CA VAL A 996 -13.57 9.98 19.16
C VAL A 996 -13.64 9.59 17.69
N ASP A 997 -14.65 8.80 17.31
CA ASP A 997 -14.84 8.31 15.93
C ASP A 997 -15.46 9.36 14.97
N GLU A 998 -15.33 10.67 15.25
CA GLU A 998 -16.08 11.75 14.61
C GLU A 998 -15.17 12.88 14.12
N THR A 999 -14.93 12.96 12.81
CA THR A 999 -14.18 14.05 12.17
C THR A 999 -15.09 15.25 11.90
N VAL A 1000 -14.84 16.38 12.55
CA VAL A 1000 -15.62 17.62 12.34
C VAL A 1000 -15.03 18.40 11.15
N THR A 1001 -15.81 18.55 10.08
CA THR A 1001 -15.41 19.37 8.92
C THR A 1001 -15.66 20.85 9.22
N LEU A 1002 -14.60 21.65 9.25
CA LEU A 1002 -14.67 23.08 9.51
C LEU A 1002 -14.42 23.88 8.22
N LEU A 1003 -15.29 24.86 7.93
CA LEU A 1003 -15.14 25.77 6.78
C LEU A 1003 -14.44 27.08 7.22
N ARG A 1004 -13.58 27.64 6.37
CA ARG A 1004 -12.89 28.92 6.64
C ARG A 1004 -13.90 30.04 6.95
N GLY A 1005 -13.74 30.72 8.08
CA GLY A 1005 -14.67 31.76 8.55
C GLY A 1005 -16.02 31.22 9.07
N GLY A 1006 -16.13 29.92 9.30
CA GLY A 1006 -17.23 29.30 10.05
C GLY A 1006 -16.76 28.81 11.42
N SER A 1007 -17.73 28.51 12.29
CA SER A 1007 -17.51 27.87 13.59
C SER A 1007 -18.29 26.57 13.72
N ALA A 1008 -17.78 25.63 14.50
CA ALA A 1008 -18.49 24.42 14.91
C ALA A 1008 -17.91 23.82 16.21
N PRO A 1009 -18.69 23.00 16.94
CA PRO A 1009 -18.23 22.35 18.17
C PRO A 1009 -17.34 21.14 17.85
N VAL A 1010 -16.13 21.12 18.39
CA VAL A 1010 -15.18 20.00 18.24
C VAL A 1010 -15.21 19.14 19.52
N PRO A 1011 -15.62 17.85 19.43
CA PRO A 1011 -15.77 16.98 20.59
C PRO A 1011 -14.47 16.34 21.06
N PHE A 1012 -14.40 16.05 22.36
CA PHE A 1012 -13.36 15.22 22.98
C PHE A 1012 -13.95 14.34 24.09
N VAL A 1013 -13.30 13.21 24.40
CA VAL A 1013 -13.81 12.19 25.32
C VAL A 1013 -12.76 11.79 26.36
N VAL A 1014 -13.20 11.63 27.60
CA VAL A 1014 -12.42 11.10 28.74
C VAL A 1014 -13.11 9.84 29.26
N GLN A 1015 -12.37 8.79 29.55
CA GLN A 1015 -12.91 7.52 30.07
C GLN A 1015 -12.45 7.26 31.51
N THR A 1016 -13.35 6.74 32.34
CA THR A 1016 -13.04 6.32 33.71
C THR A 1016 -12.35 4.95 33.72
N THR A 1017 -11.32 4.76 34.54
CA THR A 1017 -10.66 3.46 34.75
C THR A 1017 -11.00 2.83 36.10
N THR A 1018 -11.59 3.60 37.02
CA THR A 1018 -12.22 3.13 38.25
C THR A 1018 -13.67 3.59 38.30
N ALA A 1019 -14.42 3.20 39.34
CA ALA A 1019 -15.61 3.94 39.70
C ALA A 1019 -15.23 5.39 40.05
N LEU A 1020 -16.15 6.33 39.82
CA LEU A 1020 -15.94 7.77 40.01
C LEU A 1020 -17.25 8.43 40.47
N ASP A 1021 -17.30 8.87 41.72
CA ASP A 1021 -18.48 9.49 42.32
C ASP A 1021 -18.39 11.04 42.31
N GLY A 1022 -17.17 11.58 42.27
CA GLY A 1022 -16.90 13.02 42.18
C GLY A 1022 -15.58 13.38 41.48
N LEU A 1023 -15.63 14.44 40.68
CA LEU A 1023 -14.51 15.00 39.93
C LEU A 1023 -14.45 16.52 40.12
N THR A 1024 -13.29 17.04 40.52
CA THR A 1024 -13.05 18.49 40.66
C THR A 1024 -11.68 18.83 40.10
N GLY A 1025 -11.53 19.92 39.35
CA GLY A 1025 -10.23 20.26 38.78
C GLY A 1025 -10.27 21.37 37.75
N ARG A 1026 -9.25 21.37 36.90
CA ARG A 1026 -9.11 22.26 35.77
C ARG A 1026 -9.02 21.46 34.48
N LEU A 1027 -9.66 21.97 33.44
CA LEU A 1027 -9.56 21.48 32.07
C LEU A 1027 -8.95 22.57 31.19
N GLU A 1028 -7.80 22.30 30.58
CA GLU A 1028 -7.13 23.20 29.64
C GLU A 1028 -7.25 22.62 28.23
N LEU A 1029 -7.81 23.40 27.30
CA LEU A 1029 -8.03 23.04 25.90
C LEU A 1029 -7.13 23.87 24.99
N ILE A 1030 -6.67 23.27 23.89
CA ILE A 1030 -5.88 23.93 22.85
C ILE A 1030 -6.58 23.71 21.51
N ALA A 1031 -6.91 24.82 20.83
CA ALA A 1031 -7.66 24.80 19.58
C ALA A 1031 -6.85 24.17 18.43
N PRO A 1032 -7.48 23.44 17.48
CA PRO A 1032 -6.87 22.91 16.26
C PRO A 1032 -6.04 23.92 15.46
N ALA A 1033 -5.02 23.44 14.72
CA ALA A 1033 -4.16 24.28 13.89
C ALA A 1033 -4.98 25.11 12.87
N GLY A 1034 -4.94 26.44 12.99
CA GLY A 1034 -5.71 27.36 12.13
C GLY A 1034 -7.04 27.83 12.73
N THR A 1035 -7.43 27.36 13.92
CA THR A 1035 -8.65 27.79 14.61
C THR A 1035 -8.34 28.52 15.94
N VAL A 1036 -9.36 29.20 16.46
CA VAL A 1036 -9.42 29.81 17.80
C VAL A 1036 -10.73 29.42 18.48
N PHE A 1037 -10.80 29.42 19.81
CA PHE A 1037 -12.08 29.29 20.52
C PHE A 1037 -12.92 30.56 20.37
N THR A 1038 -14.25 30.43 20.39
CA THR A 1038 -15.14 31.59 20.24
C THR A 1038 -15.25 32.40 21.54
N ASP A 1039 -15.36 33.73 21.43
CA ASP A 1039 -15.44 34.67 22.58
C ASP A 1039 -16.71 34.51 23.46
N ALA A 1040 -17.60 33.55 23.17
CA ALA A 1040 -18.92 33.42 23.78
C ALA A 1040 -19.13 32.12 24.59
N GLU A 1041 -18.13 31.23 24.68
CA GLU A 1041 -18.28 29.92 25.33
C GLU A 1041 -17.97 30.00 26.84
N GLU A 1042 -18.99 30.27 27.66
CA GLU A 1042 -18.85 30.41 29.13
C GLU A 1042 -18.82 29.05 29.88
N ALA A 1043 -19.37 27.98 29.29
CA ALA A 1043 -19.49 26.65 29.89
C ALA A 1043 -19.70 25.53 28.86
N LEU A 1044 -19.28 24.30 29.18
CA LEU A 1044 -19.44 23.10 28.34
C LEU A 1044 -20.53 22.17 28.89
N VAL A 1045 -21.32 21.57 27.97
CA VAL A 1045 -22.37 20.59 28.34
C VAL A 1045 -21.77 19.20 28.48
N THR A 1046 -21.63 18.72 29.72
CA THR A 1046 -21.21 17.34 30.01
C THR A 1046 -22.23 16.31 29.52
N ARG A 1047 -21.78 15.35 28.71
CA ARG A 1047 -22.52 14.11 28.41
C ARG A 1047 -21.78 12.90 28.96
N VAL A 1048 -22.52 11.94 29.52
CA VAL A 1048 -22.01 10.67 30.05
C VAL A 1048 -22.52 9.49 29.23
N ARG A 1049 -21.70 8.44 29.11
CA ARG A 1049 -22.05 7.14 28.51
C ARG A 1049 -21.45 6.02 29.36
N ALA A 1050 -22.29 5.24 30.03
CA ALA A 1050 -21.87 3.98 30.65
C ALA A 1050 -21.42 2.96 29.59
N PRO A 1051 -20.60 1.95 29.91
CA PRO A 1051 -20.16 0.91 28.98
C PRO A 1051 -21.30 0.29 28.16
N GLY A 1052 -21.24 0.42 26.83
CA GLY A 1052 -22.29 -0.07 25.91
C GLY A 1052 -23.62 0.70 25.96
N GLY A 1053 -23.70 1.79 26.73
CA GLY A 1053 -24.86 2.65 26.85
C GLY A 1053 -24.97 3.72 25.75
N ARG A 1054 -25.92 4.65 25.94
CA ARG A 1054 -26.10 5.84 25.09
C ARG A 1054 -25.63 7.10 25.81
N TRP A 1055 -25.24 8.12 25.06
CA TRP A 1055 -24.93 9.44 25.59
C TRP A 1055 -26.16 10.11 26.24
N VAL A 1056 -26.01 10.61 27.46
CA VAL A 1056 -27.02 11.36 28.21
C VAL A 1056 -26.36 12.62 28.79
N ALA A 1057 -26.99 13.78 28.68
CA ALA A 1057 -26.50 15.00 29.34
C ALA A 1057 -26.72 14.92 30.86
N THR A 1058 -25.71 15.28 31.66
CA THR A 1058 -25.82 15.32 33.13
C THR A 1058 -25.61 16.75 33.66
N PRO A 1059 -26.44 17.22 34.61
CA PRO A 1059 -26.20 18.46 35.34
C PRO A 1059 -25.25 18.28 36.55
N ASP A 1060 -24.84 17.04 36.86
CA ASP A 1060 -24.14 16.69 38.10
C ASP A 1060 -22.62 16.88 38.01
N LEU A 1061 -22.10 17.17 36.82
CA LEU A 1061 -20.72 17.62 36.57
C LEU A 1061 -20.74 18.89 35.72
N VAL A 1062 -20.42 20.02 36.35
CA VAL A 1062 -20.38 21.34 35.73
C VAL A 1062 -18.96 21.63 35.24
N VAL A 1063 -18.85 22.15 34.02
CA VAL A 1063 -17.59 22.60 33.41
C VAL A 1063 -17.80 24.02 32.89
N ASP A 1064 -17.27 25.01 33.59
CA ASP A 1064 -17.57 26.44 33.41
C ASP A 1064 -16.43 27.36 33.87
N ASP A 1065 -16.69 28.65 34.09
CA ASP A 1065 -15.69 29.68 34.42
C ASP A 1065 -14.56 29.77 33.35
N ALA A 1066 -14.95 29.66 32.07
CA ALA A 1066 -14.03 29.65 30.94
C ALA A 1066 -13.18 30.94 30.83
N THR A 1067 -11.87 30.76 30.67
CA THR A 1067 -10.89 31.84 30.49
C THR A 1067 -10.08 31.60 29.22
N LEU A 1068 -10.17 32.53 28.26
CA LEU A 1068 -9.41 32.48 27.02
C LEU A 1068 -7.98 33.00 27.18
N GLY A 1069 -7.05 32.31 26.53
CA GLY A 1069 -5.66 32.75 26.39
C GLY A 1069 -5.51 33.98 25.50
N ARG A 1070 -4.33 34.62 25.56
CA ARG A 1070 -4.04 35.94 24.96
C ARG A 1070 -4.20 36.04 23.43
N GLU A 1071 -4.42 34.91 22.75
CA GLU A 1071 -4.56 34.76 21.30
C GLU A 1071 -5.77 33.88 20.91
N GLY A 1072 -6.71 33.59 21.83
CA GLY A 1072 -7.88 32.73 21.58
C GLY A 1072 -7.57 31.25 21.33
N ARG A 1073 -6.30 30.85 21.27
CA ARG A 1073 -5.85 29.49 20.95
C ARG A 1073 -5.89 28.48 22.09
N SER A 1074 -6.07 28.95 23.33
CA SER A 1074 -6.20 28.11 24.51
C SER A 1074 -7.39 28.56 25.35
N MET A 1075 -8.12 27.63 25.95
CA MET A 1075 -9.23 27.90 26.85
C MET A 1075 -9.06 27.08 28.12
N THR A 1076 -9.20 27.72 29.28
CA THR A 1076 -9.11 27.05 30.59
C THR A 1076 -10.47 27.12 31.28
N LEU A 1077 -10.97 25.98 31.74
CA LEU A 1077 -12.26 25.85 32.44
C LEU A 1077 -12.08 25.18 33.81
N SER A 1078 -12.98 25.49 34.72
CA SER A 1078 -13.11 24.84 36.02
C SER A 1078 -14.08 23.67 35.90
N VAL A 1079 -13.72 22.52 36.48
CA VAL A 1079 -14.54 21.31 36.52
C VAL A 1079 -14.96 21.07 37.96
N ARG A 1080 -16.26 20.88 38.22
CA ARG A 1080 -16.78 20.62 39.57
C ARG A 1080 -18.02 19.72 39.56
N THR A 1081 -17.99 18.66 40.37
CA THR A 1081 -19.17 17.84 40.66
C THR A 1081 -20.14 18.60 41.57
N THR A 1082 -21.42 18.58 41.20
CA THR A 1082 -22.53 19.25 41.91
C THR A 1082 -23.64 18.28 42.36
N GLY A 1083 -23.60 17.03 41.90
CA GLY A 1083 -24.48 15.93 42.31
C GLY A 1083 -23.69 14.66 42.63
N ASP A 1084 -24.32 13.50 42.54
CA ASP A 1084 -23.67 12.19 42.62
C ASP A 1084 -23.44 11.67 41.20
N LEU A 1085 -22.19 11.47 40.78
CA LEU A 1085 -21.90 11.05 39.41
C LEU A 1085 -22.12 9.56 39.18
N GLY A 1086 -21.86 8.72 40.19
CA GLY A 1086 -22.05 7.27 40.17
C GLY A 1086 -21.52 6.56 38.90
N LEU A 1087 -20.38 7.00 38.34
CA LEU A 1087 -19.86 6.45 37.09
C LEU A 1087 -19.11 5.13 37.37
N GLU A 1088 -19.49 4.06 36.67
CA GLU A 1088 -18.79 2.77 36.75
C GLU A 1088 -17.50 2.76 35.89
N PRO A 1089 -16.52 1.87 36.16
CA PRO A 1089 -15.31 1.75 35.35
C PRO A 1089 -15.63 1.53 33.86
N GLY A 1090 -14.92 2.26 32.99
CA GLY A 1090 -15.13 2.24 31.55
C GLY A 1090 -16.22 3.20 31.06
N SER A 1091 -16.87 3.95 31.94
CA SER A 1091 -17.79 5.02 31.57
C SER A 1091 -17.04 6.17 30.90
N GLU A 1092 -17.68 6.85 29.97
CA GLU A 1092 -17.10 7.95 29.22
C GLU A 1092 -17.82 9.27 29.48
N LEU A 1093 -17.04 10.35 29.45
CA LEU A 1093 -17.43 11.75 29.55
C LEU A 1093 -17.11 12.42 28.21
N ARG A 1094 -18.09 13.07 27.58
CA ARG A 1094 -17.92 13.81 26.32
C ARG A 1094 -18.29 15.27 26.52
N TRP A 1095 -17.40 16.14 26.07
CA TRP A 1095 -17.63 17.56 25.88
C TRP A 1095 -17.40 17.92 24.41
N ALA A 1096 -17.76 19.14 24.02
CA ALA A 1096 -17.38 19.70 22.72
C ALA A 1096 -17.28 21.23 22.87
N ALA A 1097 -16.22 21.82 22.34
CA ALA A 1097 -15.93 23.25 22.43
C ALA A 1097 -16.03 23.91 21.04
N ASP A 1098 -16.65 25.08 20.97
CA ASP A 1098 -16.87 25.83 19.73
C ASP A 1098 -15.59 26.55 19.28
N VAL A 1099 -15.08 26.17 18.10
CA VAL A 1099 -13.92 26.80 17.46
C VAL A 1099 -14.30 27.50 16.16
N GLU A 1100 -13.70 28.65 15.89
CA GLU A 1100 -13.80 29.40 14.63
C GLU A 1100 -12.54 29.21 13.78
N VAL A 1101 -12.71 28.96 12.48
CA VAL A 1101 -11.59 28.83 11.54
C VAL A 1101 -11.11 30.21 11.10
N THR A 1102 -9.87 30.55 11.46
CA THR A 1102 -9.25 31.82 11.05
C THR A 1102 -9.21 31.93 9.53
N THR A 1103 -9.43 33.14 9.00
CA THR A 1103 -9.57 33.39 7.55
C THR A 1103 -8.33 33.03 6.73
N GLY A 1104 -7.16 32.91 7.36
CA GLY A 1104 -5.90 32.47 6.76
C GLY A 1104 -5.53 31.00 6.98
N ALA A 1105 -6.38 30.18 7.59
CA ALA A 1105 -6.08 28.78 7.92
C ALA A 1105 -5.72 27.95 6.67
N ALA A 1106 -4.65 27.15 6.73
CA ALA A 1106 -4.34 26.16 5.70
C ALA A 1106 -5.43 25.08 5.65
N VAL A 1107 -5.59 24.41 4.50
CA VAL A 1107 -6.46 23.22 4.39
C VAL A 1107 -5.65 22.01 4.88
N GLY A 1108 -6.21 21.25 5.80
CA GLY A 1108 -5.60 20.05 6.38
C GLY A 1108 -6.29 19.64 7.67
N ASP A 1109 -5.96 18.45 8.17
CA ASP A 1109 -6.48 17.91 9.42
C ASP A 1109 -5.69 18.47 10.62
N ALA A 1110 -6.37 18.68 11.75
CA ALA A 1110 -5.74 19.13 12.99
C ALA A 1110 -6.59 18.81 14.22
N ASP A 1111 -5.93 18.44 15.32
CA ASP A 1111 -6.58 17.94 16.53
C ASP A 1111 -6.83 19.04 17.58
N LEU A 1112 -7.93 18.93 18.32
CA LEU A 1112 -8.15 19.65 19.56
C LEU A 1112 -7.46 18.86 20.68
N ARG A 1113 -6.55 19.50 21.41
CA ARG A 1113 -5.82 18.85 22.53
C ARG A 1113 -6.37 19.31 23.85
N TRP A 1114 -6.27 18.46 24.87
CA TRP A 1114 -6.78 18.78 26.19
C TRP A 1114 -5.93 18.19 27.33
N VAL A 1115 -5.96 18.85 28.48
CA VAL A 1115 -5.31 18.42 29.72
C VAL A 1115 -6.30 18.61 30.87
N PHE A 1116 -6.59 17.53 31.59
CA PHE A 1116 -7.27 17.58 32.87
C PHE A 1116 -6.26 17.44 34.01
N SER A 1117 -6.38 18.29 35.03
CA SER A 1117 -5.61 18.21 36.28
C SER A 1117 -6.52 18.52 37.47
N GLY A 1118 -6.62 17.62 38.44
CA GLY A 1118 -7.51 17.82 39.59
C GLY A 1118 -7.55 16.63 40.54
N GLU A 1119 -8.71 16.42 41.16
CA GLU A 1119 -9.00 15.33 42.08
C GLU A 1119 -10.23 14.51 41.62
N ALA A 1120 -10.08 13.19 41.64
CA ALA A 1120 -11.15 12.20 41.52
C ALA A 1120 -11.36 11.55 42.91
N ASP A 1121 -12.57 11.64 43.46
CA ASP A 1121 -12.94 11.12 44.80
C ASP A 1121 -11.96 11.51 45.93
N GLY A 1122 -11.41 12.73 45.85
CA GLY A 1122 -10.42 13.26 46.80
C GLY A 1122 -9.00 12.69 46.62
N ARG A 1123 -8.67 12.18 45.43
CA ARG A 1123 -7.32 11.73 45.03
C ARG A 1123 -6.87 12.48 43.80
N GLU A 1124 -5.62 12.95 43.80
CA GLU A 1124 -5.02 13.63 42.66
C GLU A 1124 -5.06 12.76 41.39
N VAL A 1125 -5.48 13.35 40.27
CA VAL A 1125 -5.58 12.71 38.96
C VAL A 1125 -5.21 13.70 37.86
N ALA A 1126 -4.48 13.20 36.86
CA ALA A 1126 -4.15 13.94 35.65
C ALA A 1126 -4.38 13.06 34.42
N ALA A 1127 -4.95 13.64 33.37
CA ALA A 1127 -5.19 12.98 32.08
C ALA A 1127 -4.96 13.99 30.96
N ARG A 1128 -4.55 13.54 29.77
CA ARG A 1128 -4.26 14.41 28.62
C ARG A 1128 -4.34 13.65 27.30
N ASP A 1129 -4.53 14.40 26.22
CA ASP A 1129 -4.53 13.99 24.81
C ASP A 1129 -4.00 15.15 23.94
#